data_AF-A0A2A5GH65-F1
#
_entry.id   AF-A0A2A5GH65-F1
#
_cell.length_a   1.000
_cell.length_b   1.000
_cell.length_c   1.000
_cell.angle_alpha   90.00
_cell.angle_beta   90.00
_cell.angle_gamma   90.00
#
_symmetry.space_group_name_H-M   'P 1'
#
loop_
_entity.id
_entity.type
_entity.pdbx_description
1 polymer ?
#
loop_
_entity_poly.entity_id
_entity_poly.type
_entity_poly.pdbx_seq_one_letter_code
_entity_poly.pdbx_strand_id
1 'polypeptide(L)'
;MATAQINDMYEKATLAMAAYADGKTKADLEAIDFSEEQADQFLAKYEYLDKSADTLTGFSGTFYEIKTGENAGDIVFALRGTDFNFSSLDAFFETIHDLTSDANLAIGGVAVNQIMDMVNYYLRAIFSATTDVEQYAIEIIDGQPTLVQLPVTQKGLGIDGLDSSTPITLTGHSLGGHLAQAFVRLFPLQIVDAYTYNGAGINSGQNGFDTLADLLSGVVSPISINPGVSSDNLVTNIIAEPGIDVTPTVGQQIGLAPEYLFIEESFVPISNHSIVALTDALAVYDMLSTLDNSLSIAEITGILYAASNTPEESLEGAINGIIKFLGLSVPEVGIGDRDALYSSVASIVSGGEVENLYSISSVTTDIVSLAALNTIEGQGYRYALVNLLPFVVTSSSVTTAANTAEYNLNDANGNRLYSDAYLADKAKMLGHVINRNTLDTDYPSSAAEGEPIYYGDSFTGESFVTGQIDLPGGAPAIDQFKVKRIVFGDSQNNAFLLGGEKDDHLYGQGGEDTLNGQAGDDYLEGGEGDDIFQIKFDEGNDTIFDTQGANNLFIEHELSGGLKEITGELKAYEGNDSYRQLDNNGNPVNDTVYIKSGDDLIITKPGGGTVTIKNFVASDFGFSLKDDLAPPEIQLNSAVIVPTSIVDLLYPSGWFNLDDPSPASTLQNHFLSGYYRHYRETKYNQQLSTSHDFLNTSYDVSLDVSAANSIELSAIDNAFGGYDSGFESGALVDNLIGDDSRNYFFSMSGDRKGDAFIFDLKESHHAKEGESISTQLPAPYRSERAQQEGRIFS
;
A
#
# COMPACT_ATOMS: atom_id res chain seq x y z
N MET A 1 -29.78 1.35 8.87
CA MET A 1 -29.92 2.82 8.90
C MET A 1 -28.75 3.48 8.19
N ALA A 2 -27.51 3.01 8.36
CA ALA A 2 -26.34 3.52 7.61
C ALA A 2 -26.42 3.29 6.09
N THR A 3 -26.76 2.08 5.61
CA THR A 3 -26.87 1.79 4.15
C THR A 3 -27.87 2.66 3.42
N ALA A 4 -29.08 2.85 3.98
CA ALA A 4 -30.09 3.70 3.34
C ALA A 4 -29.59 5.16 3.21
N GLN A 5 -28.87 5.65 4.23
CA GLN A 5 -28.27 6.98 4.20
C GLN A 5 -27.16 7.09 3.13
N ILE A 6 -26.26 6.11 3.04
CA ILE A 6 -25.17 6.09 2.05
C ILE A 6 -25.72 5.99 0.62
N ASN A 7 -26.71 5.12 0.41
CA ASN A 7 -27.36 4.97 -0.89
C ASN A 7 -28.03 6.28 -1.33
N ASP A 8 -28.74 6.95 -0.42
CA ASP A 8 -29.30 8.27 -0.71
C ASP A 8 -28.21 9.30 -1.05
N MET A 9 -27.08 9.31 -0.33
CA MET A 9 -25.94 10.18 -0.64
C MET A 9 -25.40 9.90 -2.06
N TYR A 10 -25.17 8.64 -2.42
CA TYR A 10 -24.70 8.30 -3.77
C TYR A 10 -25.70 8.71 -4.87
N GLU A 11 -26.98 8.43 -4.67
CA GLU A 11 -28.02 8.77 -5.64
C GLU A 11 -28.18 10.28 -5.84
N LYS A 12 -28.16 11.05 -4.75
CA LYS A 12 -28.28 12.51 -4.84
C LYS A 12 -26.98 13.15 -5.34
N ALA A 13 -25.81 12.56 -5.12
CA ALA A 13 -24.55 12.99 -5.74
C ALA A 13 -24.60 12.83 -7.26
N THR A 14 -25.08 11.67 -7.74
CA THR A 14 -25.25 11.40 -9.18
C THR A 14 -26.18 12.42 -9.83
N LEU A 15 -27.29 12.79 -9.17
CA LEU A 15 -28.19 13.85 -9.64
C LEU A 15 -27.56 15.24 -9.60
N ALA A 16 -26.75 15.57 -8.57
CA ALA A 16 -26.01 16.83 -8.51
C ALA A 16 -24.96 16.93 -9.63
N MET A 17 -24.30 15.82 -9.97
CA MET A 17 -23.41 15.71 -11.12
C MET A 17 -24.19 15.90 -12.42
N ALA A 18 -25.32 15.21 -12.60
CA ALA A 18 -26.17 15.32 -13.79
C ALA A 18 -26.71 16.75 -14.03
N ALA A 19 -26.77 17.60 -13.01
CA ALA A 19 -27.18 19.00 -13.14
C ALA A 19 -26.23 19.83 -14.04
N TYR A 20 -25.00 19.37 -14.26
CA TYR A 20 -24.03 20.00 -15.17
C TYR A 20 -24.31 19.71 -16.65
N ALA A 21 -25.07 18.67 -16.96
CA ALA A 21 -25.48 18.32 -18.31
C ALA A 21 -26.93 18.73 -18.60
N ASP A 22 -27.34 18.66 -19.87
CA ASP A 22 -28.76 18.72 -20.22
C ASP A 22 -29.51 17.47 -19.74
N GLY A 23 -28.79 16.39 -19.41
CA GLY A 23 -29.26 15.24 -18.62
C GLY A 23 -30.37 14.41 -19.30
N LYS A 24 -30.63 14.64 -20.59
CA LYS A 24 -31.72 14.02 -21.36
C LYS A 24 -31.30 12.73 -22.03
N THR A 25 -30.04 12.67 -22.46
CA THR A 25 -29.52 11.57 -23.24
C THR A 25 -28.22 11.05 -22.64
N LYS A 26 -27.87 9.82 -23.00
CA LYS A 26 -26.61 9.20 -22.59
C LYS A 26 -25.41 10.06 -22.96
N ALA A 27 -25.41 10.57 -24.19
CA ALA A 27 -24.35 11.45 -24.69
C ALA A 27 -24.24 12.78 -23.91
N ASP A 28 -25.34 13.30 -23.36
CA ASP A 28 -25.28 14.50 -22.52
C ASP A 28 -24.59 14.22 -21.18
N LEU A 29 -24.83 13.03 -20.61
CA LEU A 29 -24.25 12.59 -19.34
C LEU A 29 -22.77 12.23 -19.51
N GLU A 30 -22.41 11.49 -20.56
CA GLU A 30 -21.02 11.15 -20.89
C GLU A 30 -20.18 12.41 -21.15
N ALA A 31 -20.79 13.49 -21.64
CA ALA A 31 -20.12 14.77 -21.87
C ALA A 31 -19.69 15.50 -20.58
N ILE A 32 -20.19 15.07 -19.42
CA ILE A 32 -19.78 15.55 -18.09
C ILE A 32 -19.11 14.42 -17.29
N ASP A 33 -18.46 13.50 -17.99
CA ASP A 33 -17.66 12.38 -17.48
C ASP A 33 -18.43 11.20 -16.86
N PHE A 34 -19.76 11.08 -17.01
CA PHE A 34 -20.43 9.83 -16.62
C PHE A 34 -19.80 8.64 -17.36
N SER A 35 -19.57 7.54 -16.65
CA SER A 35 -19.23 6.27 -17.29
C SER A 35 -20.42 5.73 -18.10
N GLU A 36 -20.14 4.82 -19.02
CA GLU A 36 -21.18 4.22 -19.87
C GLU A 36 -22.28 3.55 -19.02
N GLU A 37 -21.86 2.76 -18.03
CA GLU A 37 -22.74 2.03 -17.11
C GLU A 37 -23.50 2.99 -16.18
N GLN A 38 -22.84 4.02 -15.65
CA GLN A 38 -23.49 5.02 -14.79
C GLN A 38 -24.58 5.79 -15.53
N ALA A 39 -24.33 6.18 -16.79
CA ALA A 39 -25.32 6.89 -17.60
C ALA A 39 -26.54 6.01 -17.91
N ASP A 40 -26.34 4.73 -18.21
CA ASP A 40 -27.43 3.78 -18.45
C ASP A 40 -28.28 3.56 -17.18
N GLN A 41 -27.64 3.39 -16.03
CA GLN A 41 -28.34 3.25 -14.74
C GLN A 41 -29.11 4.52 -14.38
N PHE A 42 -28.51 5.69 -14.59
CA PHE A 42 -29.17 6.98 -14.36
C PHE A 42 -30.44 7.13 -15.20
N LEU A 43 -30.35 6.89 -16.51
CA LEU A 43 -31.48 7.01 -17.42
C LEU A 43 -32.54 5.93 -17.21
N ALA A 44 -32.17 4.78 -16.65
CA ALA A 44 -33.14 3.77 -16.22
C ALA A 44 -33.94 4.21 -14.99
N LYS A 45 -33.30 4.96 -14.06
CA LYS A 45 -33.90 5.36 -12.79
C LYS A 45 -34.62 6.71 -12.81
N TYR A 46 -34.11 7.69 -13.56
CA TYR A 46 -34.62 9.07 -13.54
C TYR A 46 -35.26 9.45 -14.88
N GLU A 47 -36.39 10.14 -14.80
CA GLU A 47 -37.03 10.80 -15.92
C GLU A 47 -36.71 12.29 -15.87
N TYR A 48 -36.19 12.82 -16.97
CA TYR A 48 -36.01 14.25 -17.14
C TYR A 48 -37.38 14.94 -17.30
N LEU A 49 -37.66 15.97 -16.48
CA LEU A 49 -38.89 16.77 -16.62
C LEU A 49 -38.62 18.08 -17.35
N ASP A 50 -37.77 18.94 -16.77
CA ASP A 50 -37.40 20.23 -17.34
C ASP A 50 -36.09 20.74 -16.75
N LYS A 51 -35.41 21.63 -17.48
CA LYS A 51 -34.19 22.34 -17.05
C LYS A 51 -34.33 23.82 -17.36
N SER A 52 -33.94 24.66 -16.41
CA SER A 52 -33.88 26.10 -16.63
C SER A 52 -32.89 26.42 -17.75
N ALA A 53 -33.21 27.42 -18.58
CA ALA A 53 -32.18 28.00 -19.45
C ALA A 53 -31.07 28.62 -18.59
N ASP A 54 -29.82 28.41 -18.99
CA ASP A 54 -28.66 29.02 -18.32
C ASP A 54 -28.80 30.54 -18.30
N THR A 55 -28.87 31.12 -17.10
CA THR A 55 -29.08 32.55 -16.94
C THR A 55 -27.76 33.31 -16.94
N LEU A 56 -27.81 34.63 -17.10
CA LEU A 56 -26.62 35.49 -17.01
C LEU A 56 -25.98 35.49 -15.62
N THR A 57 -26.72 35.08 -14.58
CA THR A 57 -26.19 34.93 -13.22
C THR A 57 -25.45 33.60 -13.04
N GLY A 58 -25.50 32.72 -14.05
CA GLY A 58 -24.94 31.37 -14.00
C GLY A 58 -25.88 30.31 -13.41
N PHE A 59 -27.08 30.71 -12.97
CA PHE A 59 -28.08 29.77 -12.44
C PHE A 59 -28.47 28.73 -13.50
N SER A 60 -28.49 27.47 -13.07
CA SER A 60 -29.05 26.34 -13.82
C SER A 60 -29.57 25.30 -12.84
N GLY A 61 -30.77 24.79 -13.07
CA GLY A 61 -31.38 23.73 -12.27
C GLY A 61 -32.29 22.85 -13.11
N THR A 62 -32.38 21.59 -12.71
CA THR A 62 -33.10 20.54 -13.45
C THR A 62 -34.04 19.79 -12.51
N PHE A 63 -35.27 19.57 -12.95
CA PHE A 63 -36.23 18.69 -12.27
C PHE A 63 -36.19 17.30 -12.89
N TYR A 64 -36.10 16.29 -12.02
CA TYR A 64 -36.18 14.88 -12.35
C TYR A 64 -37.32 14.22 -11.57
N GLU A 65 -37.97 13.23 -12.17
CA GLU A 65 -38.90 12.31 -11.50
C GLU A 65 -38.23 10.93 -11.36
N ILE A 66 -38.37 10.30 -10.21
CA ILE A 66 -37.88 8.93 -9.99
C ILE A 66 -38.84 7.93 -10.65
N LYS A 67 -38.35 7.09 -11.57
CA LYS A 67 -39.18 6.11 -12.31
C LYS A 67 -39.40 4.79 -11.58
N THR A 68 -38.45 4.38 -10.74
CA THR A 68 -38.39 3.03 -10.18
C THR A 68 -37.95 3.04 -8.72
N GLY A 69 -38.29 1.97 -7.99
CA GLY A 69 -38.00 1.85 -6.55
C GLY A 69 -39.15 2.31 -5.66
N GLU A 70 -38.90 2.38 -4.35
CA GLU A 70 -39.91 2.76 -3.34
C GLU A 70 -40.33 4.23 -3.45
N ASN A 71 -39.44 5.08 -3.97
CA ASN A 71 -39.63 6.52 -4.14
C ASN A 71 -40.11 6.88 -5.57
N ALA A 72 -40.68 5.93 -6.32
CA ALA A 72 -41.15 6.19 -7.67
C ALA A 72 -42.28 7.24 -7.68
N GLY A 73 -42.13 8.27 -8.52
CA GLY A 73 -42.98 9.45 -8.60
C GLY A 73 -42.48 10.64 -7.77
N ASP A 74 -41.46 10.45 -6.92
CA ASP A 74 -40.87 11.56 -6.18
C ASP A 74 -40.06 12.48 -7.09
N ILE A 75 -40.07 13.76 -6.75
CA ILE A 75 -39.42 14.82 -7.52
C ILE A 75 -38.10 15.20 -6.86
N VAL A 76 -37.05 15.26 -7.67
CA VAL A 76 -35.75 15.80 -7.27
C VAL A 76 -35.45 17.06 -8.07
N PHE A 77 -35.10 18.14 -7.35
CA PHE A 77 -34.61 19.37 -7.94
C PHE A 77 -33.10 19.45 -7.76
N ALA A 78 -32.37 19.21 -8.86
CA ALA A 78 -30.92 19.21 -8.89
C ALA A 78 -30.41 20.59 -9.33
N LEU A 79 -29.57 21.20 -8.51
CA LEU A 79 -29.05 22.55 -8.70
C LEU A 79 -27.58 22.49 -9.10
N ARG A 80 -27.27 23.03 -10.27
CA ARG A 80 -25.90 23.07 -10.78
C ARG A 80 -25.08 24.04 -9.94
N GLY A 81 -23.86 23.65 -9.59
CA GLY A 81 -22.86 24.59 -9.11
C GLY A 81 -22.35 25.49 -10.24
N THR A 82 -21.29 26.23 -9.96
CA THR A 82 -20.64 27.01 -11.00
C THR A 82 -19.85 26.07 -11.92
N ASP A 83 -20.03 26.24 -13.23
CA ASP A 83 -19.31 25.47 -14.25
C ASP A 83 -17.85 25.97 -14.32
N PHE A 84 -16.90 25.13 -13.91
CA PHE A 84 -15.48 25.51 -13.89
C PHE A 84 -14.57 24.51 -14.58
N ASN A 85 -13.70 25.07 -15.40
CA ASN A 85 -12.48 24.47 -15.89
C ASN A 85 -11.31 25.08 -15.10
N PHE A 86 -10.94 24.46 -13.97
CA PHE A 86 -9.89 24.96 -13.08
C PHE A 86 -8.50 24.69 -13.67
N SER A 87 -8.02 25.63 -14.48
CA SER A 87 -6.66 25.59 -15.03
C SER A 87 -5.59 26.06 -14.04
N SER A 88 -5.96 26.67 -12.89
CA SER A 88 -5.03 27.07 -11.83
C SER A 88 -5.71 27.33 -10.47
N LEU A 89 -4.91 27.26 -9.40
CA LEU A 89 -5.30 27.63 -8.02
C LEU A 89 -5.80 29.08 -7.91
N ASP A 90 -5.19 30.01 -8.67
CA ASP A 90 -5.58 31.42 -8.65
C ASP A 90 -6.99 31.65 -9.21
N ALA A 91 -7.37 30.92 -10.26
CA ALA A 91 -8.71 31.02 -10.84
C ALA A 91 -9.80 30.50 -9.87
N PHE A 92 -9.46 29.48 -9.08
CA PHE A 92 -10.32 28.98 -8.01
C PHE A 92 -10.47 30.00 -6.88
N PHE A 93 -9.37 30.58 -6.38
CA PHE A 93 -9.45 31.57 -5.30
C PHE A 93 -10.10 32.88 -5.74
N GLU A 94 -9.89 33.36 -6.97
CA GLU A 94 -10.61 34.54 -7.49
C GLU A 94 -12.12 34.30 -7.56
N THR A 95 -12.55 33.08 -7.89
CA THR A 95 -13.95 32.69 -7.88
C THR A 95 -14.55 32.68 -6.47
N ILE A 96 -13.88 32.02 -5.52
CA ILE A 96 -14.34 31.97 -4.12
C ILE A 96 -14.25 33.39 -3.50
N HIS A 97 -13.30 34.20 -3.95
CA HIS A 97 -13.21 35.61 -3.61
C HIS A 97 -14.37 36.40 -4.22
N ASP A 98 -14.82 36.14 -5.45
CA ASP A 98 -16.02 36.75 -6.04
C ASP A 98 -17.27 36.46 -5.19
N LEU A 99 -17.46 35.19 -4.78
CA LEU A 99 -18.50 34.74 -3.85
C LEU A 99 -18.47 35.45 -2.48
N THR A 100 -17.31 35.95 -2.05
CA THR A 100 -17.12 36.60 -0.73
C THR A 100 -16.88 38.11 -0.80
N SER A 101 -16.57 38.69 -1.97
CA SER A 101 -16.18 40.10 -2.15
C SER A 101 -17.25 40.99 -2.77
N ASP A 102 -18.31 40.40 -3.34
CA ASP A 102 -19.61 41.04 -3.55
C ASP A 102 -20.33 41.46 -2.23
N ALA A 103 -19.64 41.26 -1.09
CA ALA A 103 -19.99 41.68 0.27
C ALA A 103 -20.15 43.19 0.52
N ASN A 104 -20.18 44.04 -0.51
CA ASN A 104 -20.49 45.47 -0.36
C ASN A 104 -21.88 45.79 -0.91
N LEU A 105 -22.92 45.55 -0.10
CA LEU A 105 -24.07 46.45 0.20
C LEU A 105 -25.31 45.64 0.64
N ALA A 106 -25.48 45.45 1.94
CA ALA A 106 -26.74 45.22 2.69
C ALA A 106 -27.68 44.03 2.34
N ILE A 107 -27.51 43.32 1.23
CA ILE A 107 -28.18 42.02 0.91
C ILE A 107 -27.21 41.00 0.25
N GLY A 108 -26.06 41.43 -0.27
CA GLY A 108 -25.19 40.64 -1.16
C GLY A 108 -24.25 39.60 -0.54
N GLY A 109 -24.54 39.05 0.64
CA GLY A 109 -23.65 38.06 1.29
C GLY A 109 -23.70 36.64 0.70
N VAL A 110 -24.30 36.50 -0.47
CA VAL A 110 -24.86 35.30 -1.09
C VAL A 110 -25.06 35.61 -2.58
N ALA A 111 -25.02 34.63 -3.49
CA ALA A 111 -25.43 34.80 -4.89
C ALA A 111 -26.94 35.09 -5.03
N VAL A 112 -27.39 36.24 -4.49
CA VAL A 112 -28.80 36.63 -4.38
C VAL A 112 -29.49 36.65 -5.74
N ASN A 113 -28.78 37.06 -6.79
CA ASN A 113 -29.31 37.04 -8.15
C ASN A 113 -29.58 35.61 -8.65
N GLN A 114 -28.74 34.63 -8.29
CA GLN A 114 -28.98 33.22 -8.59
C GLN A 114 -30.13 32.64 -7.75
N ILE A 115 -30.25 33.04 -6.47
CA ILE A 115 -31.44 32.68 -5.67
C ILE A 115 -32.70 33.23 -6.29
N MET A 116 -32.68 34.48 -6.79
CA MET A 116 -33.83 35.06 -7.49
C MET A 116 -34.16 34.32 -8.78
N ASP A 117 -33.16 33.93 -9.56
CA ASP A 117 -33.37 33.11 -10.76
C ASP A 117 -33.95 31.73 -10.41
N MET A 118 -33.46 31.09 -9.34
CA MET A 118 -33.99 29.83 -8.82
C MET A 118 -35.45 29.97 -8.37
N VAL A 119 -35.78 31.02 -7.61
CA VAL A 119 -37.15 31.30 -7.16
C VAL A 119 -38.06 31.52 -8.35
N ASN A 120 -37.63 32.33 -9.33
CA ASN A 120 -38.39 32.60 -10.55
C ASN A 120 -38.62 31.33 -11.38
N TYR A 121 -37.62 30.46 -11.48
CA TYR A 121 -37.73 29.18 -12.17
C TYR A 121 -38.70 28.24 -11.47
N TYR A 122 -38.58 28.07 -10.15
CA TYR A 122 -39.50 27.26 -9.37
C TYR A 122 -40.94 27.79 -9.44
N LEU A 123 -41.12 29.11 -9.35
CA LEU A 123 -42.43 29.74 -9.56
C LEU A 123 -43.00 29.41 -10.94
N ARG A 124 -42.20 29.19 -11.99
CA ARG A 124 -42.72 28.75 -13.29
C ARG A 124 -43.05 27.25 -13.31
N ALA A 125 -42.24 26.43 -12.63
CA ALA A 125 -42.35 24.98 -12.63
C ALA A 125 -43.68 24.45 -12.07
N ILE A 126 -44.26 25.15 -11.09
CA ILE A 126 -45.51 24.77 -10.41
C ILE A 126 -46.80 25.24 -11.12
N PHE A 127 -46.69 25.81 -12.32
CA PHE A 127 -47.83 26.27 -13.10
C PHE A 127 -47.86 25.61 -14.46
N SER A 128 -49.07 25.58 -15.02
CA SER A 128 -49.24 25.05 -16.36
C SER A 128 -48.50 25.86 -17.42
N ALA A 129 -48.05 25.20 -18.49
CA ALA A 129 -47.25 25.80 -19.56
C ALA A 129 -47.93 26.96 -20.32
N THR A 130 -49.22 27.16 -20.08
CA THR A 130 -50.03 28.23 -20.67
C THR A 130 -50.30 29.40 -19.73
N THR A 131 -49.81 29.33 -18.48
CA THR A 131 -50.05 30.37 -17.47
C THR A 131 -48.90 31.37 -17.43
N ASP A 132 -49.25 32.65 -17.49
CA ASP A 132 -48.34 33.76 -17.27
C ASP A 132 -48.00 33.90 -15.78
N VAL A 133 -46.75 33.62 -15.42
CA VAL A 133 -46.24 33.67 -14.05
C VAL A 133 -45.49 34.98 -13.82
N GLU A 134 -45.79 35.65 -12.70
CA GLU A 134 -45.08 36.85 -12.28
C GLU A 134 -43.64 36.51 -11.90
N GLN A 135 -42.69 37.39 -12.27
CA GLN A 135 -41.27 37.21 -12.02
C GLN A 135 -40.74 38.41 -11.23
N TYR A 136 -39.70 38.20 -10.45
CA TYR A 136 -39.20 39.17 -9.48
C TYR A 136 -37.69 39.39 -9.63
N ALA A 137 -37.25 40.60 -9.31
CA ALA A 137 -35.84 40.96 -9.21
C ALA A 137 -35.61 41.81 -7.95
N ILE A 138 -34.35 41.92 -7.52
CA ILE A 138 -33.95 42.80 -6.42
C ILE A 138 -33.21 43.99 -7.02
N GLU A 139 -33.74 45.18 -6.79
CA GLU A 139 -33.13 46.44 -7.22
C GLU A 139 -32.74 47.28 -6.00
N ILE A 140 -31.67 48.07 -6.15
CA ILE A 140 -31.28 49.06 -5.13
C ILE A 140 -32.02 50.37 -5.42
N ILE A 141 -33.03 50.68 -4.61
CA ILE A 141 -33.81 51.91 -4.69
C ILE A 141 -33.50 52.75 -3.45
N ASP A 142 -33.05 53.98 -3.65
CA ASP A 142 -32.66 54.90 -2.56
C ASP A 142 -31.62 54.29 -1.59
N GLY A 143 -30.74 53.42 -2.10
CA GLY A 143 -29.72 52.74 -1.30
C GLY A 143 -30.27 51.62 -0.41
N GLN A 144 -31.52 51.20 -0.62
CA GLN A 144 -32.13 50.05 0.05
C GLN A 144 -32.54 48.99 -0.98
N PRO A 145 -32.23 47.72 -0.72
CA PRO A 145 -32.68 46.65 -1.59
C PRO A 145 -34.19 46.48 -1.51
N THR A 146 -34.83 46.45 -2.67
CA THR A 146 -36.28 46.40 -2.83
C THR A 146 -36.64 45.32 -3.83
N LEU A 147 -37.68 44.54 -3.52
CA LEU A 147 -38.22 43.54 -4.43
C LEU A 147 -39.07 44.25 -5.46
N VAL A 148 -38.73 44.05 -6.73
CA VAL A 148 -39.45 44.62 -7.86
C VAL A 148 -40.03 43.50 -8.68
N GLN A 149 -41.33 43.60 -8.96
CA GLN A 149 -41.99 42.72 -9.91
C GLN A 149 -41.60 43.15 -11.32
N LEU A 150 -41.07 42.21 -12.11
CA LEU A 150 -40.66 42.46 -13.49
C LEU A 150 -41.87 42.83 -14.37
N PRO A 151 -41.68 43.63 -15.42
CA PRO A 151 -42.78 44.06 -16.30
C PRO A 151 -43.55 42.89 -16.91
N VAL A 152 -44.81 43.10 -17.28
CA VAL A 152 -45.69 42.07 -17.88
C VAL A 152 -45.09 41.41 -19.14
N THR A 153 -44.19 42.11 -19.85
CA THR A 153 -43.47 41.58 -21.03
C THR A 153 -42.34 40.60 -20.68
N GLN A 154 -42.02 40.45 -19.40
CA GLN A 154 -41.00 39.55 -18.85
C GLN A 154 -41.63 38.48 -17.94
N LYS A 155 -42.96 38.29 -18.02
CA LYS A 155 -43.59 37.12 -17.39
C LYS A 155 -43.01 35.83 -17.98
N GLY A 156 -42.79 34.85 -17.11
CA GLY A 156 -42.42 33.51 -17.54
C GLY A 156 -43.68 32.72 -17.84
N LEU A 157 -43.68 31.92 -18.92
CA LEU A 157 -44.67 30.87 -19.06
C LEU A 157 -44.38 29.79 -18.02
N GLY A 158 -45.41 29.18 -17.45
CA GLY A 158 -45.27 27.95 -16.66
C GLY A 158 -44.59 26.84 -17.48
N ILE A 159 -44.28 25.73 -16.85
CA ILE A 159 -43.44 24.69 -17.48
C ILE A 159 -44.16 23.33 -17.60
N ASP A 160 -45.32 23.13 -16.94
CA ASP A 160 -45.98 21.83 -16.77
C ASP A 160 -45.05 20.80 -16.09
N GLY A 161 -45.46 20.21 -14.97
CA GLY A 161 -44.68 19.14 -14.34
C GLY A 161 -44.83 19.06 -12.83
N LEU A 162 -45.11 20.19 -12.17
CA LEU A 162 -45.27 20.27 -10.71
C LEU A 162 -46.52 21.07 -10.33
N ASP A 163 -46.91 20.96 -9.07
CA ASP A 163 -47.87 21.85 -8.40
C ASP A 163 -47.28 22.42 -7.10
N SER A 164 -47.97 23.40 -6.50
CA SER A 164 -47.48 24.09 -5.30
C SER A 164 -47.44 23.24 -4.02
N SER A 165 -47.99 22.03 -4.07
CA SER A 165 -47.98 21.03 -2.99
C SER A 165 -47.07 19.84 -3.27
N THR A 166 -46.42 19.79 -4.44
CA THR A 166 -45.51 18.71 -4.80
C THR A 166 -44.32 18.70 -3.83
N PRO A 167 -44.09 17.59 -3.10
CA PRO A 167 -42.90 17.43 -2.28
C PRO A 167 -41.64 17.36 -3.14
N ILE A 168 -40.54 17.96 -2.68
CA ILE A 168 -39.30 18.11 -3.42
C ILE A 168 -38.13 17.64 -2.55
N THR A 169 -37.32 16.77 -3.13
CA THR A 169 -35.96 16.51 -2.65
C THR A 169 -34.99 17.44 -3.37
N LEU A 170 -34.04 18.03 -2.65
CA LEU A 170 -33.03 18.90 -3.22
C LEU A 170 -31.67 18.20 -3.28
N THR A 171 -30.91 18.50 -4.33
CA THR A 171 -29.49 18.16 -4.38
C THR A 171 -28.69 19.26 -5.06
N GLY A 172 -27.46 19.49 -4.62
CA GLY A 172 -26.60 20.46 -5.28
C GLY A 172 -25.15 20.37 -4.83
N HIS A 173 -24.25 20.58 -5.79
CA HIS A 173 -22.81 20.64 -5.56
C HIS A 173 -22.32 22.09 -5.53
N SER A 174 -21.32 22.41 -4.70
CA SER A 174 -20.68 23.73 -4.65
C SER A 174 -21.73 24.85 -4.44
N LEU A 175 -21.78 25.85 -5.33
CA LEU A 175 -22.81 26.90 -5.32
C LEU A 175 -24.25 26.35 -5.47
N GLY A 176 -24.43 25.19 -6.11
CA GLY A 176 -25.72 24.51 -6.16
C GLY A 176 -26.17 24.01 -4.79
N GLY A 177 -25.23 23.59 -3.93
CA GLY A 177 -25.50 23.22 -2.54
C GLY A 177 -25.94 24.43 -1.70
N HIS A 178 -25.35 25.60 -1.98
CA HIS A 178 -25.79 26.86 -1.39
C HIS A 178 -27.23 27.24 -1.79
N LEU A 179 -27.55 27.11 -3.08
CA LEU A 179 -28.91 27.32 -3.59
C LEU A 179 -29.90 26.33 -2.99
N ALA A 180 -29.51 25.07 -2.78
CA ALA A 180 -30.32 24.07 -2.11
C ALA A 180 -30.66 24.50 -0.67
N GLN A 181 -29.66 24.90 0.12
CA GLN A 181 -29.88 25.40 1.49
C GLN A 181 -30.79 26.63 1.52
N ALA A 182 -30.60 27.56 0.56
CA ALA A 182 -31.49 28.72 0.42
C ALA A 182 -32.93 28.29 0.12
N PHE A 183 -33.12 27.33 -0.81
CA PHE A 183 -34.44 26.82 -1.15
C PHE A 183 -35.13 26.17 0.06
N VAL A 184 -34.40 25.38 0.85
CA VAL A 184 -34.91 24.74 2.06
C VAL A 184 -35.54 25.76 3.01
N ARG A 185 -34.90 26.92 3.16
CA ARG A 185 -35.42 27.98 4.02
C ARG A 185 -36.53 28.81 3.40
N LEU A 186 -36.56 29.01 2.07
CA LEU A 186 -37.61 29.78 1.41
C LEU A 186 -38.92 28.98 1.29
N PHE A 187 -38.83 27.67 1.10
CA PHE A 187 -39.94 26.77 0.82
C PHE A 187 -40.01 25.59 1.80
N PRO A 188 -40.02 25.82 3.13
CA PRO A 188 -39.85 24.77 4.13
C PRO A 188 -40.98 23.74 4.17
N LEU A 189 -42.14 24.04 3.55
CA LEU A 189 -43.29 23.13 3.51
C LEU A 189 -43.24 22.14 2.33
N GLN A 190 -42.35 22.37 1.36
CA GLN A 190 -42.21 21.56 0.17
C GLN A 190 -41.07 20.55 0.29
N ILE A 191 -40.20 20.67 1.29
CA ILE A 191 -38.97 19.88 1.38
C ILE A 191 -39.27 18.51 1.98
N VAL A 192 -38.80 17.47 1.29
CA VAL A 192 -38.70 16.12 1.83
C VAL A 192 -37.32 15.95 2.46
N ASP A 193 -36.26 16.11 1.66
CA ASP A 193 -34.86 16.03 2.07
C ASP A 193 -33.98 16.96 1.20
N ALA A 194 -32.77 17.27 1.66
CA ALA A 194 -31.79 18.06 0.92
C ALA A 194 -30.36 17.55 1.14
N TYR A 195 -29.64 17.31 0.04
CA TYR A 195 -28.25 16.83 0.06
C TYR A 195 -27.34 17.86 -0.59
N THR A 196 -26.29 18.29 0.10
CA THR A 196 -25.32 19.22 -0.45
C THR A 196 -23.95 18.57 -0.52
N TYR A 197 -23.23 18.78 -1.62
CA TYR A 197 -21.90 18.23 -1.84
C TYR A 197 -20.92 19.37 -1.96
N ASN A 198 -19.97 19.46 -1.04
CA ASN A 198 -19.02 20.56 -0.98
C ASN A 198 -19.71 21.95 -1.03
N GLY A 199 -20.94 22.02 -0.51
CA GLY A 199 -21.80 23.18 -0.70
C GLY A 199 -21.38 24.34 0.18
N ALA A 200 -21.45 25.58 -0.32
CA ALA A 200 -21.31 26.75 0.54
C ALA A 200 -22.56 26.91 1.42
N GLY A 201 -22.39 27.37 2.65
CA GLY A 201 -23.48 27.59 3.60
C GLY A 201 -24.28 28.83 3.27
N ILE A 202 -25.35 29.07 4.02
CA ILE A 202 -26.16 30.30 3.93
C ILE A 202 -25.84 31.20 5.13
N ASN A 203 -25.45 32.46 4.88
CA ASN A 203 -25.14 33.42 5.95
C ASN A 203 -26.39 33.71 6.80
N SER A 204 -26.59 32.94 7.88
CA SER A 204 -27.82 32.85 8.67
C SER A 204 -27.80 33.63 10.00
N GLY A 205 -26.83 34.56 10.13
CA GLY A 205 -26.81 35.57 11.19
C GLY A 205 -27.51 36.87 10.78
N GLN A 206 -27.73 37.75 11.76
CA GLN A 206 -28.61 38.95 11.71
C GLN A 206 -28.44 39.97 10.56
N ASN A 207 -27.56 39.80 9.57
CA ASN A 207 -27.46 40.67 8.39
C ASN A 207 -27.01 39.93 7.11
N GLY A 208 -27.63 38.78 6.79
CA GLY A 208 -27.38 38.02 5.56
C GLY A 208 -28.67 37.59 4.86
N PHE A 209 -28.90 36.27 4.80
CA PHE A 209 -30.08 35.66 4.17
C PHE A 209 -31.42 36.13 4.77
N ASP A 210 -31.43 36.51 6.05
CA ASP A 210 -32.64 36.96 6.75
C ASP A 210 -33.33 38.16 6.06
N THR A 211 -32.55 39.13 5.56
CA THR A 211 -33.09 40.29 4.83
C THR A 211 -33.71 39.89 3.48
N LEU A 212 -33.10 38.93 2.79
CA LEU A 212 -33.63 38.38 1.53
C LEU A 212 -34.91 37.58 1.79
N ALA A 213 -34.92 36.75 2.82
CA ALA A 213 -36.07 35.98 3.25
C ALA A 213 -37.24 36.92 3.63
N ASP A 214 -36.98 37.95 4.44
CA ASP A 214 -37.97 38.98 4.80
C ASP A 214 -38.53 39.66 3.55
N LEU A 215 -37.65 40.01 2.60
CA LEU A 215 -38.05 40.65 1.36
C LEU A 215 -38.96 39.75 0.52
N LEU A 216 -38.62 38.46 0.42
CA LEU A 216 -39.38 37.46 -0.33
C LEU A 216 -40.67 37.02 0.38
N SER A 217 -40.77 37.15 1.70
CA SER A 217 -42.01 36.85 2.45
C SER A 217 -43.20 37.72 2.01
N GLY A 218 -42.94 38.85 1.36
CA GLY A 218 -43.96 39.70 0.73
C GLY A 218 -44.56 39.15 -0.56
N VAL A 219 -43.98 38.09 -1.13
CA VAL A 219 -44.52 37.38 -2.30
C VAL A 219 -45.66 36.48 -1.83
N VAL A 220 -46.89 36.96 -2.03
CA VAL A 220 -48.11 36.35 -1.45
C VAL A 220 -49.05 35.70 -2.48
N SER A 221 -48.77 35.78 -3.78
CA SER A 221 -49.66 35.19 -4.78
C SER A 221 -48.93 34.70 -6.03
N PRO A 222 -49.17 33.43 -6.45
CA PRO A 222 -50.09 32.45 -5.87
C PRO A 222 -49.45 31.47 -4.86
N ILE A 223 -48.17 31.62 -4.50
CA ILE A 223 -47.61 30.99 -3.29
C ILE A 223 -47.36 32.06 -2.24
N SER A 224 -47.55 31.71 -0.97
CA SER A 224 -46.94 32.41 0.16
C SER A 224 -45.54 31.83 0.40
N ILE A 225 -44.50 32.53 -0.03
CA ILE A 225 -43.14 32.20 0.41
C ILE A 225 -43.13 32.45 1.92
N ASN A 226 -42.88 31.40 2.71
CA ASN A 226 -42.95 31.46 4.16
C ASN A 226 -41.63 30.99 4.75
N PRO A 227 -40.62 31.88 4.79
CA PRO A 227 -39.29 31.48 5.19
C PRO A 227 -39.28 30.92 6.61
N GLY A 228 -38.48 29.88 6.84
CA GLY A 228 -38.43 29.24 8.15
C GLY A 228 -37.25 28.31 8.31
N VAL A 229 -37.01 27.91 9.55
CA VAL A 229 -35.94 26.97 9.96
C VAL A 229 -36.45 25.57 10.27
N SER A 230 -37.75 25.31 10.04
CA SER A 230 -38.40 24.03 10.41
C SER A 230 -37.91 22.83 9.61
N SER A 231 -37.26 23.09 8.47
CA SER A 231 -36.70 22.10 7.55
C SER A 231 -35.17 22.09 7.57
N ASP A 232 -34.50 22.91 8.41
CA ASP A 232 -33.04 22.95 8.46
C ASP A 232 -32.48 21.53 8.75
N ASN A 233 -33.13 20.75 9.62
CA ASN A 233 -32.72 19.38 9.97
C ASN A 233 -32.89 18.33 8.85
N LEU A 234 -33.45 18.71 7.70
CA LEU A 234 -33.56 17.88 6.50
C LEU A 234 -32.34 18.05 5.57
N VAL A 235 -31.41 18.94 5.93
CA VAL A 235 -30.17 19.17 5.18
C VAL A 235 -29.06 18.26 5.70
N THR A 236 -28.56 17.41 4.79
CA THR A 236 -27.34 16.62 4.94
C THR A 236 -26.25 17.29 4.13
N ASN A 237 -25.17 17.73 4.79
CA ASN A 237 -24.01 18.32 4.13
C ASN A 237 -22.92 17.27 4.02
N ILE A 238 -22.42 17.06 2.81
CA ILE A 238 -21.34 16.12 2.49
C ILE A 238 -20.12 16.94 2.07
N ILE A 239 -18.97 16.66 2.68
CA ILE A 239 -17.71 17.36 2.43
C ILE A 239 -16.64 16.31 2.08
N ALA A 240 -15.92 16.54 1.00
CA ALA A 240 -14.83 15.68 0.56
C ALA A 240 -13.54 15.89 1.39
N GLU A 241 -12.82 14.79 1.65
CA GLU A 241 -11.49 14.74 2.25
C GLU A 241 -10.65 13.62 1.58
N PRO A 242 -9.30 13.60 1.64
CA PRO A 242 -8.41 14.64 2.17
C PRO A 242 -8.44 15.93 1.32
N GLY A 243 -7.64 16.92 1.70
CA GLY A 243 -7.53 18.20 0.99
C GLY A 243 -8.19 19.39 1.71
N ILE A 244 -8.08 20.58 1.12
CA ILE A 244 -8.68 21.80 1.68
C ILE A 244 -9.86 22.23 0.81
N ASP A 245 -11.06 21.82 1.19
CA ASP A 245 -12.25 22.43 0.62
C ASP A 245 -12.60 23.72 1.40
N VAL A 246 -12.38 24.85 0.75
CA VAL A 246 -12.69 26.17 1.32
C VAL A 246 -14.17 26.54 1.16
N THR A 247 -14.91 25.87 0.27
CA THR A 247 -16.29 26.24 -0.06
C THR A 247 -17.25 26.02 1.11
N PRO A 248 -17.21 24.88 1.85
CA PRO A 248 -18.03 24.70 3.03
C PRO A 248 -17.74 25.69 4.16
N THR A 249 -16.58 26.35 4.15
CA THR A 249 -16.20 27.39 5.12
C THR A 249 -16.84 28.76 4.81
N VAL A 250 -17.40 28.91 3.61
CA VAL A 250 -18.11 30.12 3.20
C VAL A 250 -19.56 30.05 3.69
N GLY A 251 -19.97 31.06 4.47
CA GLY A 251 -21.31 31.12 5.05
C GLY A 251 -21.49 30.17 6.23
N GLN A 252 -22.71 30.11 6.77
CA GLN A 252 -23.06 29.20 7.85
C GLN A 252 -23.87 28.03 7.28
N GLN A 253 -23.32 26.81 7.38
CA GLN A 253 -24.05 25.59 7.03
C GLN A 253 -25.29 25.44 7.90
N ILE A 254 -26.40 25.03 7.29
CA ILE A 254 -27.61 24.64 8.01
C ILE A 254 -27.76 23.12 8.00
N GLY A 255 -28.51 22.61 8.97
CA GLY A 255 -28.80 21.18 9.12
C GLY A 255 -27.89 20.44 10.05
N LEU A 256 -27.74 19.15 9.78
CA LEU A 256 -26.97 18.24 10.63
C LEU A 256 -25.47 18.54 10.53
N ALA A 257 -24.69 17.95 11.44
CA ALA A 257 -23.24 17.99 11.32
C ALA A 257 -22.82 17.43 9.94
N PRO A 258 -21.85 18.05 9.25
CA PRO A 258 -21.41 17.53 7.97
C PRO A 258 -20.84 16.12 8.07
N GLU A 259 -21.11 15.31 7.07
CA GLU A 259 -20.47 14.03 6.83
C GLU A 259 -19.22 14.26 5.99
N TYR A 260 -18.07 13.77 6.47
CA TYR A 260 -16.80 13.85 5.75
C TYR A 260 -16.56 12.53 5.03
N LEU A 261 -16.23 12.61 3.73
CA LEU A 261 -16.04 11.45 2.89
C LEU A 261 -14.66 11.46 2.25
N PHE A 262 -13.95 10.36 2.42
CA PHE A 262 -12.77 10.06 1.61
C PHE A 262 -13.10 10.13 0.12
N ILE A 263 -12.21 10.77 -0.64
CA ILE A 263 -12.11 10.74 -2.08
C ILE A 263 -10.64 10.56 -2.48
N GLU A 264 -10.40 10.16 -3.72
CA GLU A 264 -9.06 10.13 -4.29
C GLU A 264 -8.62 11.53 -4.68
N GLU A 265 -7.51 12.00 -4.14
CA GLU A 265 -6.90 13.27 -4.53
C GLU A 265 -5.61 13.04 -5.31
N SER A 266 -5.43 13.80 -6.40
CA SER A 266 -4.10 14.19 -6.84
C SER A 266 -3.65 15.45 -6.10
N PHE A 267 -2.34 15.52 -5.79
CA PHE A 267 -1.56 16.47 -4.98
C PHE A 267 -1.86 18.00 -5.09
N VAL A 268 -2.86 18.42 -5.86
CA VAL A 268 -3.37 19.79 -5.91
C VAL A 268 -4.36 20.04 -4.75
N PRO A 269 -4.11 21.02 -3.85
CA PRO A 269 -4.85 21.23 -2.59
C PRO A 269 -6.37 21.49 -2.65
N ILE A 270 -6.96 21.56 -3.83
CA ILE A 270 -8.38 21.89 -4.08
C ILE A 270 -9.07 20.84 -4.97
N SER A 271 -8.39 19.73 -5.29
CA SER A 271 -8.96 18.63 -6.09
C SER A 271 -10.21 18.04 -5.44
N ASN A 272 -10.30 18.09 -4.11
CA ASN A 272 -11.46 17.62 -3.38
C ASN A 272 -12.77 18.37 -3.61
N HIS A 273 -12.75 19.50 -4.30
CA HIS A 273 -13.96 20.19 -4.70
C HIS A 273 -14.64 19.59 -5.97
N SER A 274 -14.33 18.33 -6.32
CA SER A 274 -14.84 17.64 -7.50
C SER A 274 -16.08 16.80 -7.19
N ILE A 275 -17.21 17.11 -7.85
CA ILE A 275 -18.41 16.25 -7.79
C ILE A 275 -18.20 14.89 -8.44
N VAL A 276 -17.30 14.80 -9.42
CA VAL A 276 -16.96 13.55 -10.12
C VAL A 276 -16.32 12.59 -9.14
N ALA A 277 -15.24 13.02 -8.48
CA ALA A 277 -14.50 12.21 -7.51
C ALA A 277 -15.37 11.83 -6.30
N LEU A 278 -16.20 12.76 -5.82
CA LEU A 278 -17.18 12.46 -4.76
C LEU A 278 -18.19 11.39 -5.16
N THR A 279 -18.68 11.42 -6.40
CA THR A 279 -19.65 10.44 -6.89
C THR A 279 -19.00 9.07 -7.04
N ASP A 280 -17.74 9.02 -7.47
CA ASP A 280 -16.96 7.78 -7.60
C ASP A 280 -16.67 7.14 -6.26
N ALA A 281 -16.22 7.94 -5.29
CA ALA A 281 -16.07 7.48 -3.91
C ALA A 281 -17.41 6.95 -3.37
N LEU A 282 -18.49 7.72 -3.50
CA LEU A 282 -19.82 7.32 -3.03
C LEU A 282 -20.34 6.04 -3.67
N ALA A 283 -19.98 5.75 -4.93
CA ALA A 283 -20.29 4.46 -5.56
C ALA A 283 -19.63 3.29 -4.81
N VAL A 284 -18.39 3.47 -4.34
CA VAL A 284 -17.68 2.48 -3.51
C VAL A 284 -18.25 2.38 -2.10
N TYR A 285 -18.62 3.51 -1.47
CA TYR A 285 -19.33 3.48 -0.18
C TYR A 285 -20.66 2.73 -0.29
N ASP A 286 -21.46 3.03 -1.33
CA ASP A 286 -22.74 2.37 -1.59
C ASP A 286 -22.54 0.87 -1.83
N MET A 287 -21.56 0.49 -2.66
CA MET A 287 -21.18 -0.91 -2.90
C MET A 287 -20.83 -1.65 -1.61
N LEU A 288 -19.94 -1.11 -0.79
CA LEU A 288 -19.53 -1.73 0.48
C LEU A 288 -20.71 -1.82 1.46
N SER A 289 -21.51 -0.76 1.57
CA SER A 289 -22.69 -0.75 2.44
C SER A 289 -23.83 -1.65 1.97
N THR A 290 -23.85 -2.00 0.68
CA THR A 290 -24.75 -2.99 0.08
C THR A 290 -24.29 -4.41 0.40
N LEU A 291 -22.96 -4.65 0.39
CA LEU A 291 -22.34 -5.91 0.80
C LEU A 291 -22.53 -6.20 2.30
N ASP A 292 -22.32 -5.18 3.15
CA ASP A 292 -22.51 -5.24 4.60
C ASP A 292 -23.20 -3.96 5.11
N ASN A 293 -24.48 -4.10 5.48
CA ASN A 293 -25.29 -2.96 5.92
C ASN A 293 -25.03 -2.46 7.35
N SER A 294 -24.14 -3.16 8.06
CA SER A 294 -23.71 -2.77 9.40
C SER A 294 -22.58 -1.75 9.38
N LEU A 295 -21.89 -1.62 8.23
CA LEU A 295 -20.81 -0.66 8.03
C LEU A 295 -21.29 0.79 8.20
N SER A 296 -20.57 1.52 9.04
CA SER A 296 -20.67 2.98 9.13
C SER A 296 -19.77 3.66 8.09
N ILE A 297 -20.06 4.95 7.84
CA ILE A 297 -19.23 5.81 6.99
C ILE A 297 -17.77 5.76 7.47
N ALA A 298 -17.52 5.92 8.77
CA ALA A 298 -16.17 5.93 9.34
C ALA A 298 -15.41 4.60 9.13
N GLU A 299 -16.11 3.45 9.19
CA GLU A 299 -15.48 2.15 8.92
C GLU A 299 -15.11 2.01 7.44
N ILE A 300 -15.98 2.45 6.53
CA ILE A 300 -15.67 2.47 5.09
C ILE A 300 -14.51 3.44 4.80
N THR A 301 -14.53 4.65 5.36
CA THR A 301 -13.44 5.62 5.26
C THR A 301 -12.10 5.02 5.69
N GLY A 302 -12.08 4.30 6.82
CA GLY A 302 -10.87 3.61 7.30
C GLY A 302 -10.39 2.51 6.37
N ILE A 303 -11.30 1.80 5.69
CA ILE A 303 -10.95 0.80 4.66
C ILE A 303 -10.29 1.49 3.46
N LEU A 304 -10.86 2.61 2.98
CA LEU A 304 -10.36 3.31 1.81
C LEU A 304 -8.97 3.92 2.05
N TYR A 305 -8.74 4.59 3.19
CA TYR A 305 -7.40 5.09 3.56
C TYR A 305 -6.36 3.98 3.68
N ALA A 306 -6.77 2.76 4.06
CA ALA A 306 -5.86 1.64 4.20
C ALA A 306 -5.66 0.86 2.89
N ALA A 307 -6.43 1.14 1.83
CA ALA A 307 -6.46 0.40 0.57
C ALA A 307 -5.16 0.55 -0.24
N SER A 308 -4.59 1.76 -0.31
CA SER A 308 -3.33 2.03 -0.99
C SER A 308 -2.58 3.15 -0.27
N ASN A 309 -1.25 3.20 -0.42
CA ASN A 309 -0.43 4.37 -0.06
C ASN A 309 -0.23 5.33 -1.24
N THR A 310 -0.79 5.02 -2.40
CA THR A 310 -0.98 5.94 -3.52
C THR A 310 -2.43 6.44 -3.42
N PRO A 311 -2.67 7.71 -3.06
CA PRO A 311 -4.03 8.23 -2.86
C PRO A 311 -4.96 8.01 -4.06
N GLU A 312 -4.43 8.08 -5.29
CA GLU A 312 -5.16 7.86 -6.54
C GLU A 312 -5.47 6.39 -6.88
N GLU A 313 -5.10 5.43 -6.01
CA GLU A 313 -5.38 3.99 -6.19
C GLU A 313 -6.27 3.41 -5.08
N SER A 314 -6.80 4.24 -4.18
CA SER A 314 -7.44 3.76 -2.95
C SER A 314 -8.82 3.13 -3.21
N LEU A 315 -9.62 3.71 -4.10
CA LEU A 315 -10.89 3.16 -4.54
C LEU A 315 -10.66 1.89 -5.37
N GLU A 316 -9.72 1.92 -6.32
CA GLU A 316 -9.39 0.74 -7.12
C GLU A 316 -8.82 -0.39 -6.24
N GLY A 317 -7.95 -0.07 -5.29
CA GLY A 317 -7.40 -1.04 -4.34
C GLY A 317 -8.50 -1.74 -3.53
N ALA A 318 -9.48 -0.97 -3.02
CA ALA A 318 -10.62 -1.51 -2.30
C ALA A 318 -11.51 -2.39 -3.20
N ILE A 319 -11.87 -1.91 -4.39
CA ILE A 319 -12.71 -2.64 -5.35
C ILE A 319 -12.01 -3.91 -5.83
N ASN A 320 -10.74 -3.84 -6.23
CA ASN A 320 -9.96 -4.98 -6.69
C ASN A 320 -9.79 -6.02 -5.57
N GLY A 321 -9.62 -5.59 -4.32
CA GLY A 321 -9.64 -6.48 -3.16
C GLY A 321 -10.96 -7.25 -3.03
N ILE A 322 -12.10 -6.58 -3.22
CA ILE A 322 -13.43 -7.21 -3.21
C ILE A 322 -13.63 -8.14 -4.41
N ILE A 323 -13.24 -7.73 -5.63
CA ILE A 323 -13.29 -8.55 -6.85
C ILE A 323 -12.54 -9.87 -6.62
N LYS A 324 -11.30 -9.77 -6.13
CA LYS A 324 -10.44 -10.92 -5.84
C LYS A 324 -11.09 -11.82 -4.80
N PHE A 325 -11.56 -11.25 -3.68
CA PHE A 325 -12.21 -12.02 -2.62
C PHE A 325 -13.47 -12.76 -3.13
N LEU A 326 -14.30 -12.11 -3.92
CA LEU A 326 -15.52 -12.70 -4.48
C LEU A 326 -15.23 -13.67 -5.64
N GLY A 327 -13.99 -13.72 -6.14
CA GLY A 327 -13.61 -14.57 -7.28
C GLY A 327 -14.28 -14.16 -8.59
N LEU A 328 -14.60 -12.87 -8.75
CA LEU A 328 -15.27 -12.36 -9.94
C LEU A 328 -14.31 -12.30 -11.11
N SER A 329 -14.77 -12.75 -12.28
CA SER A 329 -13.99 -12.67 -13.54
C SER A 329 -14.25 -11.35 -14.25
N VAL A 330 -13.90 -10.24 -13.60
CA VAL A 330 -13.91 -8.89 -14.18
C VAL A 330 -12.49 -8.34 -14.27
N PRO A 331 -12.17 -7.45 -15.22
CA PRO A 331 -10.85 -6.80 -15.29
C PRO A 331 -10.53 -6.06 -13.98
N GLU A 332 -9.25 -5.99 -13.61
CA GLU A 332 -8.81 -5.09 -12.54
C GLU A 332 -9.10 -3.63 -12.94
N VAL A 333 -9.60 -2.86 -11.99
CA VAL A 333 -9.81 -1.43 -12.14
C VAL A 333 -8.45 -0.74 -12.01
N GLY A 334 -8.04 0.01 -13.02
CA GLY A 334 -6.82 0.83 -12.99
C GLY A 334 -7.13 2.28 -12.62
N ILE A 335 -6.10 3.02 -12.19
CA ILE A 335 -6.20 4.44 -11.81
C ILE A 335 -6.99 5.24 -12.84
N GLY A 336 -8.06 5.88 -12.40
CA GLY A 336 -8.86 6.78 -13.22
C GLY A 336 -9.64 6.08 -14.36
N ASP A 337 -9.71 4.75 -14.34
CA ASP A 337 -10.56 3.98 -15.25
C ASP A 337 -11.99 3.89 -14.71
N ARG A 338 -12.72 4.99 -14.89
CA ARG A 338 -14.09 5.14 -14.40
C ARG A 338 -15.05 4.11 -15.01
N ASP A 339 -14.90 3.77 -16.29
CA ASP A 339 -15.76 2.76 -16.92
C ASP A 339 -15.55 1.38 -16.28
N ALA A 340 -14.31 1.00 -15.99
CA ALA A 340 -14.00 -0.24 -15.27
C ALA A 340 -14.52 -0.20 -13.82
N LEU A 341 -14.44 0.95 -13.15
CA LEU A 341 -14.94 1.14 -11.78
C LEU A 341 -16.44 0.83 -11.70
N TYR A 342 -17.27 1.50 -12.51
CA TYR A 342 -18.73 1.32 -12.45
C TYR A 342 -19.17 -0.05 -12.97
N SER A 343 -18.51 -0.58 -14.00
CA SER A 343 -18.78 -1.94 -14.48
C SER A 343 -18.50 -3.00 -13.41
N SER A 344 -17.44 -2.78 -12.61
CA SER A 344 -17.07 -3.66 -11.50
C SER A 344 -18.03 -3.54 -10.33
N VAL A 345 -18.38 -2.31 -9.92
CA VAL A 345 -19.41 -2.05 -8.89
C VAL A 345 -20.73 -2.72 -9.27
N ALA A 346 -21.18 -2.53 -10.51
CA ALA A 346 -22.40 -3.17 -11.03
C ALA A 346 -22.29 -4.71 -10.97
N SER A 347 -21.15 -5.29 -11.33
CA SER A 347 -20.91 -6.73 -11.28
C SER A 347 -20.93 -7.29 -9.85
N ILE A 348 -20.37 -6.55 -8.90
CA ILE A 348 -20.34 -6.91 -7.47
C ILE A 348 -21.75 -6.89 -6.89
N VAL A 349 -22.52 -5.83 -7.17
CA VAL A 349 -23.86 -5.63 -6.60
C VAL A 349 -24.94 -6.46 -7.32
N SER A 350 -24.79 -6.74 -8.62
CA SER A 350 -25.75 -7.54 -9.40
C SER A 350 -25.59 -9.05 -9.23
N GLY A 351 -24.54 -9.51 -8.55
CA GLY A 351 -24.34 -10.90 -8.11
C GLY A 351 -25.40 -11.30 -7.09
N GLY A 352 -26.63 -11.52 -7.56
CA GLY A 352 -27.85 -11.61 -6.76
C GLY A 352 -27.73 -12.47 -5.50
N GLU A 353 -28.32 -11.93 -4.42
CA GLU A 353 -28.38 -12.40 -3.02
C GLU A 353 -27.53 -11.63 -2.00
N VAL A 354 -26.90 -10.50 -2.34
CA VAL A 354 -25.88 -9.83 -1.49
C VAL A 354 -26.34 -9.33 -0.10
N GLU A 355 -27.61 -9.03 0.15
CA GLU A 355 -28.02 -8.45 1.45
C GLU A 355 -27.71 -9.36 2.66
N ASN A 356 -26.73 -8.96 3.49
CA ASN A 356 -26.27 -9.65 4.71
C ASN A 356 -25.58 -11.01 4.50
N LEU A 357 -25.02 -11.28 3.32
CA LEU A 357 -24.24 -12.52 3.10
C LEU A 357 -22.80 -12.43 3.58
N TYR A 358 -22.29 -11.21 3.68
CA TYR A 358 -20.91 -10.93 4.05
C TYR A 358 -20.87 -10.07 5.31
N SER A 359 -19.81 -10.26 6.11
CA SER A 359 -19.40 -9.28 7.09
C SER A 359 -18.04 -8.74 6.68
N ILE A 360 -17.95 -7.41 6.56
CA ILE A 360 -16.75 -6.67 6.21
C ILE A 360 -16.30 -5.92 7.44
N SER A 361 -15.03 -6.03 7.79
CA SER A 361 -14.45 -5.29 8.91
C SER A 361 -13.01 -4.91 8.61
N SER A 362 -12.57 -3.77 9.11
CA SER A 362 -11.13 -3.46 9.17
C SER A 362 -10.38 -4.55 9.93
N VAL A 363 -9.09 -4.73 9.62
CA VAL A 363 -8.25 -5.72 10.30
C VAL A 363 -8.21 -5.46 11.81
N THR A 364 -8.47 -6.50 12.60
CA THR A 364 -8.53 -6.43 14.08
C THR A 364 -7.22 -6.88 14.71
N THR A 365 -6.99 -6.51 15.98
CA THR A 365 -5.81 -6.98 16.74
C THR A 365 -5.83 -8.49 17.00
N ASP A 366 -7.01 -9.11 16.94
CA ASP A 366 -7.20 -10.54 17.19
C ASP A 366 -7.09 -11.40 15.92
N ILE A 367 -6.73 -10.79 14.78
CA ILE A 367 -6.68 -11.46 13.46
C ILE A 367 -5.88 -12.76 13.48
N VAL A 368 -4.78 -12.84 14.23
CA VAL A 368 -3.96 -14.07 14.34
C VAL A 368 -4.77 -15.23 14.95
N SER A 369 -5.54 -14.95 16.01
CA SER A 369 -6.35 -15.97 16.68
C SER A 369 -7.52 -16.41 15.81
N LEU A 370 -8.11 -15.48 15.06
CA LEU A 370 -9.22 -15.75 14.15
C LEU A 370 -8.75 -16.52 12.90
N ALA A 371 -7.60 -16.16 12.35
CA ALA A 371 -6.92 -16.87 11.27
C ALA A 371 -6.42 -18.26 11.68
N ALA A 372 -6.23 -18.54 12.97
CA ALA A 372 -5.90 -19.87 13.46
C ALA A 372 -7.12 -20.81 13.61
N LEU A 373 -8.35 -20.33 13.36
CA LEU A 373 -9.53 -21.18 13.40
C LEU A 373 -9.62 -22.06 12.15
N ASN A 374 -9.76 -23.37 12.33
CA ASN A 374 -10.01 -24.32 11.24
C ASN A 374 -11.48 -24.30 10.81
N THR A 375 -11.95 -23.15 10.33
CA THR A 375 -13.33 -22.87 9.91
C THR A 375 -13.34 -22.04 8.63
N ILE A 376 -14.49 -21.95 7.96
CA ILE A 376 -14.74 -21.06 6.81
C ILE A 376 -14.44 -19.61 7.16
N GLU A 377 -14.87 -19.17 8.35
CA GLU A 377 -14.58 -17.83 8.86
C GLU A 377 -13.07 -17.60 9.00
N GLY A 378 -12.35 -18.57 9.58
CA GLY A 378 -10.89 -18.52 9.67
C GLY A 378 -10.19 -18.48 8.31
N GLN A 379 -10.78 -19.06 7.26
CA GLN A 379 -10.26 -18.92 5.89
C GLN A 379 -10.35 -17.47 5.39
N GLY A 380 -11.43 -16.74 5.72
CA GLY A 380 -11.55 -15.32 5.37
C GLY A 380 -10.45 -14.46 6.00
N TYR A 381 -10.11 -14.72 7.27
CA TYR A 381 -8.99 -14.04 7.93
C TYR A 381 -7.63 -14.42 7.32
N ARG A 382 -7.41 -15.69 6.98
CA ARG A 382 -6.18 -16.12 6.29
C ARG A 382 -6.07 -15.53 4.90
N TYR A 383 -7.17 -15.44 4.15
CA TYR A 383 -7.21 -14.79 2.84
C TYR A 383 -6.75 -13.34 2.92
N ALA A 384 -7.25 -12.58 3.89
CA ALA A 384 -6.84 -11.19 4.11
C ALA A 384 -5.34 -11.08 4.46
N LEU A 385 -4.81 -11.98 5.31
CA LEU A 385 -3.39 -12.02 5.65
C LEU A 385 -2.50 -12.37 4.44
N VAL A 386 -2.85 -13.41 3.69
CA VAL A 386 -2.05 -13.88 2.54
C VAL A 386 -2.01 -12.83 1.42
N ASN A 387 -3.15 -12.19 1.14
CA ASN A 387 -3.28 -11.18 0.09
C ASN A 387 -2.98 -9.75 0.57
N LEU A 388 -2.57 -9.58 1.83
CA LEU A 388 -2.32 -8.28 2.49
C LEU A 388 -3.48 -7.27 2.33
N LEU A 389 -4.73 -7.74 2.43
CA LEU A 389 -5.91 -6.89 2.33
C LEU A 389 -6.16 -6.12 3.64
N PRO A 390 -6.46 -4.80 3.59
CA PRO A 390 -6.65 -3.96 4.77
C PRO A 390 -7.99 -4.18 5.48
N PHE A 391 -8.82 -5.06 4.94
CA PHE A 391 -10.10 -5.47 5.48
C PHE A 391 -10.24 -6.98 5.38
N VAL A 392 -11.12 -7.52 6.22
CA VAL A 392 -11.50 -8.92 6.21
C VAL A 392 -12.94 -8.99 5.72
N VAL A 393 -13.18 -9.88 4.77
CA VAL A 393 -14.52 -10.29 4.39
C VAL A 393 -14.73 -11.71 4.87
N THR A 394 -15.79 -11.94 5.64
CA THR A 394 -16.19 -13.27 6.10
C THR A 394 -17.59 -13.59 5.61
N SER A 395 -17.87 -14.88 5.39
CA SER A 395 -19.21 -15.39 5.14
C SER A 395 -19.39 -16.72 5.86
N SER A 396 -20.59 -16.98 6.36
CA SER A 396 -20.95 -18.26 6.96
C SER A 396 -21.70 -19.20 6.00
N SER A 397 -22.04 -18.71 4.80
CA SER A 397 -23.03 -19.34 3.92
C SER A 397 -22.70 -19.31 2.43
N VAL A 398 -21.67 -18.56 2.00
CA VAL A 398 -21.29 -18.42 0.59
C VAL A 398 -19.86 -18.92 0.38
N THR A 399 -19.62 -19.63 -0.71
CA THR A 399 -18.28 -19.98 -1.18
C THR A 399 -17.68 -18.82 -1.97
N THR A 400 -16.55 -18.30 -1.51
CA THR A 400 -15.78 -17.20 -2.13
C THR A 400 -14.39 -17.70 -2.53
N ALA A 401 -13.53 -16.82 -3.06
CA ALA A 401 -12.13 -17.17 -3.34
C ALA A 401 -11.36 -17.56 -2.07
N ALA A 402 -11.79 -17.09 -0.89
CA ALA A 402 -11.25 -17.51 0.39
C ALA A 402 -11.59 -18.95 0.75
N ASN A 403 -12.57 -19.59 0.11
CA ASN A 403 -13.02 -20.95 0.48
C ASN A 403 -12.38 -22.05 -0.37
N THR A 404 -11.17 -21.82 -0.87
CA THR A 404 -10.34 -22.81 -1.57
C THR A 404 -9.47 -23.61 -0.59
N ALA A 405 -8.85 -24.68 -1.10
CA ALA A 405 -7.96 -25.50 -0.29
C ALA A 405 -6.68 -24.76 0.13
N GLU A 406 -6.27 -23.76 -0.65
CA GLU A 406 -5.11 -22.89 -0.40
C GLU A 406 -5.21 -22.22 0.98
N TYR A 407 -6.37 -21.66 1.32
CA TYR A 407 -6.58 -20.95 2.58
C TYR A 407 -7.03 -21.85 3.74
N ASN A 408 -6.91 -23.18 3.62
CA ASN A 408 -7.16 -24.07 4.76
C ASN A 408 -6.08 -23.89 5.82
N LEU A 409 -6.41 -24.13 7.09
CA LEU A 409 -5.38 -24.15 8.14
C LEU A 409 -4.45 -25.37 7.97
N ASN A 410 -5.04 -26.49 7.53
CA ASN A 410 -4.37 -27.76 7.36
C ASN A 410 -4.65 -28.35 5.97
N ASP A 411 -3.69 -29.10 5.46
CA ASP A 411 -3.83 -29.86 4.23
C ASP A 411 -4.82 -31.05 4.41
N ALA A 412 -4.98 -31.85 3.35
CA ALA A 412 -5.84 -33.03 3.38
C ALA A 412 -5.35 -34.14 4.34
N ASN A 413 -4.07 -34.15 4.69
CA ASN A 413 -3.45 -35.12 5.59
C ASN A 413 -3.45 -34.67 7.07
N GLY A 414 -3.85 -33.42 7.33
CA GLY A 414 -3.86 -32.81 8.66
C GLY A 414 -2.56 -32.09 9.03
N ASN A 415 -1.62 -31.95 8.09
CA ASN A 415 -0.43 -31.13 8.23
C ASN A 415 -0.81 -29.65 8.18
N ARG A 416 -0.06 -28.81 8.89
CA ARG A 416 -0.40 -27.40 9.03
C ARG A 416 0.18 -26.60 7.85
N LEU A 417 -0.68 -25.92 7.10
CA LEU A 417 -0.29 -25.06 5.96
C LEU A 417 0.22 -23.69 6.45
N TYR A 418 -0.34 -23.19 7.55
CA TYR A 418 0.01 -21.91 8.13
C TYR A 418 0.36 -22.07 9.61
N SER A 419 1.65 -22.00 9.95
CA SER A 419 2.11 -22.06 11.34
C SER A 419 1.66 -20.85 12.15
N ASP A 420 1.70 -20.96 13.49
CA ASP A 420 1.41 -19.83 14.37
C ASP A 420 2.42 -18.68 14.18
N ALA A 421 3.68 -19.00 13.84
CA ALA A 421 4.73 -18.02 13.55
C ALA A 421 4.43 -17.28 12.24
N TYR A 422 4.09 -18.01 11.17
CA TYR A 422 3.69 -17.44 9.89
C TYR A 422 2.53 -16.45 10.06
N LEU A 423 1.44 -16.89 10.70
CA LEU A 423 0.25 -16.04 10.88
C LEU A 423 0.57 -14.78 11.70
N ALA A 424 1.40 -14.91 12.74
CA ALA A 424 1.80 -13.78 13.57
C ALA A 424 2.64 -12.76 12.81
N ASP A 425 3.60 -13.20 12.01
CA ASP A 425 4.47 -12.29 11.25
C ASP A 425 3.76 -11.68 10.04
N LYS A 426 2.89 -12.45 9.36
CA LYS A 426 2.05 -11.92 8.28
C LYS A 426 1.09 -10.86 8.79
N ALA A 427 0.52 -11.03 9.99
CA ALA A 427 -0.31 -10.02 10.63
C ALA A 427 0.45 -8.74 10.98
N LYS A 428 1.72 -8.84 11.41
CA LYS A 428 2.58 -7.66 11.63
C LYS A 428 2.89 -6.96 10.32
N MET A 429 3.22 -7.72 9.27
CA MET A 429 3.46 -7.18 7.93
C MET A 429 2.24 -6.40 7.43
N LEU A 430 1.05 -6.99 7.50
CA LEU A 430 -0.20 -6.33 7.13
C LEU A 430 -0.46 -5.07 7.98
N GLY A 431 -0.20 -5.13 9.29
CA GLY A 431 -0.31 -3.94 10.16
C GLY A 431 0.61 -2.79 9.73
N HIS A 432 1.82 -3.11 9.25
CA HIS A 432 2.75 -2.12 8.69
C HIS A 432 2.27 -1.57 7.34
N VAL A 433 1.72 -2.42 6.45
CA VAL A 433 1.11 -2.00 5.18
C VAL A 433 -0.08 -1.06 5.43
N ILE A 434 -1.00 -1.43 6.32
CA ILE A 434 -2.14 -0.59 6.69
C ILE A 434 -1.67 0.76 7.25
N ASN A 435 -0.66 0.76 8.12
CA ASN A 435 -0.11 1.99 8.68
C ASN A 435 0.55 2.88 7.62
N ARG A 436 1.32 2.30 6.70
CA ARG A 436 1.91 2.99 5.55
C ARG A 436 0.83 3.65 4.70
N ASN A 437 -0.18 2.86 4.31
CA ASN A 437 -1.27 3.29 3.46
C ASN A 437 -2.09 4.40 4.12
N THR A 438 -2.51 4.22 5.37
CA THR A 438 -3.31 5.23 6.11
C THR A 438 -2.59 6.57 6.29
N LEU A 439 -1.25 6.58 6.22
CA LEU A 439 -0.44 7.79 6.37
C LEU A 439 0.03 8.36 5.02
N ASP A 440 -0.34 7.74 3.89
CA ASP A 440 0.12 8.06 2.54
C ASP A 440 1.64 8.20 2.46
N THR A 441 2.36 7.24 3.03
CA THR A 441 3.84 7.22 3.02
C THR A 441 4.40 6.11 2.14
N ASP A 442 5.61 6.29 1.61
CA ASP A 442 6.28 5.23 0.84
C ASP A 442 6.71 4.04 1.72
N TYR A 443 6.94 4.30 3.02
CA TYR A 443 7.36 3.31 4.01
C TYR A 443 6.45 3.35 5.24
N PRO A 444 6.25 2.23 5.94
CA PRO A 444 5.55 2.23 7.22
C PRO A 444 6.24 3.20 8.18
N SER A 445 5.47 4.03 8.87
CA SER A 445 6.02 4.98 9.83
C SER A 445 6.91 4.27 10.85
N SER A 446 7.98 4.94 11.29
CA SER A 446 8.89 4.35 12.25
C SER A 446 8.11 3.96 13.50
N ALA A 447 8.01 2.65 13.77
CA ALA A 447 7.58 2.19 15.07
C ALA A 447 8.48 2.88 16.08
N ALA A 448 7.91 3.71 16.94
CA ALA A 448 8.66 4.59 17.81
C ALA A 448 9.57 3.85 18.83
N GLU A 449 9.63 2.51 18.83
CA GLU A 449 10.37 1.71 19.81
C GLU A 449 10.82 0.33 19.26
N GLY A 450 11.62 0.26 18.18
CA GLY A 450 12.16 -1.04 17.71
C GLY A 450 13.33 -0.95 16.74
N GLU A 451 14.11 -2.03 16.63
CA GLU A 451 15.11 -2.20 15.56
C GLU A 451 14.39 -2.36 14.20
N PRO A 452 14.94 -1.81 13.11
CA PRO A 452 14.39 -2.00 11.76
C PRO A 452 14.24 -3.48 11.38
N ILE A 453 13.19 -3.80 10.64
CA ILE A 453 12.90 -5.14 10.12
C ILE A 453 12.61 -5.03 8.63
N TYR A 454 13.26 -5.86 7.82
CA TYR A 454 12.91 -6.06 6.42
C TYR A 454 11.77 -7.07 6.30
N TYR A 455 10.71 -6.69 5.61
CA TYR A 455 9.65 -7.60 5.16
C TYR A 455 9.75 -7.77 3.64
N GLY A 456 9.64 -9.01 3.18
CA GLY A 456 9.52 -9.32 1.76
C GLY A 456 8.50 -10.44 1.54
N ASP A 457 7.60 -10.27 0.59
CA ASP A 457 6.55 -11.22 0.27
C ASP A 457 6.51 -11.47 -1.23
N SER A 458 6.90 -12.68 -1.63
CA SER A 458 7.01 -13.05 -3.04
C SER A 458 5.65 -13.22 -3.71
N PHE A 459 4.60 -13.55 -2.94
CA PHE A 459 3.25 -13.76 -3.47
C PHE A 459 2.59 -12.42 -3.87
N THR A 460 2.65 -11.42 -2.99
CA THR A 460 2.07 -10.09 -3.26
C THR A 460 3.04 -9.14 -3.96
N GLY A 461 4.35 -9.41 -3.91
CA GLY A 461 5.41 -8.52 -4.37
C GLY A 461 5.76 -7.41 -3.38
N GLU A 462 5.11 -7.34 -2.21
CA GLU A 462 5.35 -6.31 -1.20
C GLU A 462 6.72 -6.47 -0.53
N SER A 463 7.46 -5.37 -0.41
CA SER A 463 8.78 -5.35 0.20
C SER A 463 9.11 -3.98 0.78
N PHE A 464 9.46 -3.93 2.07
CA PHE A 464 9.84 -2.69 2.75
C PHE A 464 10.69 -2.95 4.00
N VAL A 465 11.40 -1.91 4.47
CA VAL A 465 12.08 -1.91 5.77
C VAL A 465 11.33 -0.98 6.73
N THR A 466 10.98 -1.49 7.91
CA THR A 466 10.35 -0.67 8.95
C THR A 466 11.33 0.37 9.50
N GLY A 467 10.83 1.56 9.83
CA GLY A 467 11.68 2.62 10.36
C GLY A 467 12.55 3.32 9.33
N GLN A 468 12.43 2.97 8.05
CA GLN A 468 12.95 3.78 6.96
C GLN A 468 12.18 5.11 6.89
N ILE A 469 12.90 6.20 6.64
CA ILE A 469 12.34 7.55 6.55
C ILE A 469 12.85 8.17 5.25
N ASP A 470 11.97 8.73 4.43
CA ASP A 470 12.36 9.55 3.30
C ASP A 470 12.93 10.89 3.78
N LEU A 471 14.24 11.06 3.61
CA LEU A 471 14.88 12.36 3.78
C LEU A 471 14.96 13.07 2.42
N PRO A 472 14.70 14.38 2.37
CA PRO A 472 14.95 15.18 1.18
C PRO A 472 16.41 15.00 0.71
N GLY A 473 16.60 14.33 -0.42
CA GLY A 473 17.93 13.99 -0.95
C GLY A 473 18.28 12.49 -0.99
N GLY A 474 17.36 11.58 -0.64
CA GLY A 474 17.43 10.17 -1.05
C GLY A 474 18.35 9.24 -0.26
N ALA A 475 18.56 9.45 1.04
CA ALA A 475 19.14 8.41 1.91
C ALA A 475 18.56 8.53 3.33
N PRO A 476 18.14 7.43 3.97
CA PRO A 476 18.95 6.22 4.09
C PRO A 476 18.29 4.95 3.51
N ALA A 477 19.00 4.26 2.63
CA ALA A 477 18.75 2.83 2.42
C ALA A 477 19.34 2.09 3.62
N ILE A 478 18.49 1.53 4.47
CA ILE A 478 18.92 0.58 5.50
C ILE A 478 19.38 -0.69 4.76
N ASP A 479 20.58 -1.17 5.06
CA ASP A 479 21.09 -2.43 4.49
C ASP A 479 20.19 -3.58 4.97
N GLN A 480 19.36 -4.10 4.07
CA GLN A 480 18.35 -5.12 4.38
C GLN A 480 18.98 -6.43 4.93
N PHE A 481 20.26 -6.67 4.70
CA PHE A 481 20.97 -7.85 5.21
C PHE A 481 21.56 -7.65 6.61
N LYS A 482 21.49 -6.43 7.16
CA LYS A 482 21.99 -6.11 8.53
C LYS A 482 20.89 -5.92 9.55
N VAL A 483 19.65 -6.13 9.13
CA VAL A 483 18.44 -6.04 9.94
C VAL A 483 17.77 -7.41 9.97
N LYS A 484 16.87 -7.61 10.94
CA LYS A 484 16.04 -8.81 10.95
C LYS A 484 15.21 -8.84 9.67
N ARG A 485 15.13 -10.00 9.04
CA ARG A 485 14.38 -10.25 7.81
C ARG A 485 13.25 -11.22 8.11
N ILE A 486 12.08 -10.89 7.58
CA ILE A 486 10.90 -11.73 7.60
C ILE A 486 10.48 -11.88 6.14
N VAL A 487 10.73 -13.06 5.57
CA VAL A 487 10.57 -13.30 4.13
C VAL A 487 9.58 -14.43 3.89
N PHE A 488 8.60 -14.16 3.05
CA PHE A 488 7.57 -15.11 2.62
C PHE A 488 7.78 -15.48 1.15
N GLY A 489 7.86 -16.78 0.86
CA GLY A 489 7.77 -17.35 -0.48
C GLY A 489 6.34 -17.34 -1.02
N ASP A 490 6.10 -18.13 -2.06
CA ASP A 490 4.80 -18.25 -2.72
C ASP A 490 4.44 -19.74 -2.84
N SER A 491 3.22 -20.09 -2.46
CA SER A 491 2.64 -21.44 -2.60
C SER A 491 2.77 -22.10 -3.98
N GLN A 492 2.98 -21.34 -5.05
CA GLN A 492 2.98 -21.83 -6.43
C GLN A 492 4.38 -21.92 -7.08
N ASN A 493 5.44 -21.41 -6.44
CA ASN A 493 6.74 -21.22 -7.07
C ASN A 493 7.89 -21.60 -6.13
N ASN A 494 8.92 -22.25 -6.69
CA ASN A 494 10.16 -22.53 -5.98
C ASN A 494 10.93 -21.23 -5.67
N ALA A 495 11.16 -20.93 -4.40
CA ALA A 495 11.84 -19.74 -3.92
C ALA A 495 13.27 -20.02 -3.44
N PHE A 496 14.15 -19.03 -3.63
CA PHE A 496 15.43 -18.97 -2.94
C PHE A 496 15.36 -17.92 -1.85
N LEU A 497 15.20 -18.36 -0.60
CA LEU A 497 15.06 -17.50 0.57
C LEU A 497 16.40 -17.40 1.30
N LEU A 498 16.93 -16.19 1.33
CA LEU A 498 18.17 -15.86 2.00
C LEU A 498 17.87 -14.97 3.19
N GLY A 499 18.46 -15.23 4.35
CA GLY A 499 18.48 -14.35 5.52
C GLY A 499 19.64 -13.35 5.47
N GLY A 500 20.13 -12.94 6.63
CA GLY A 500 21.02 -11.81 6.86
C GLY A 500 21.91 -12.04 8.10
N GLU A 501 22.35 -10.96 8.73
CA GLU A 501 23.25 -11.01 9.90
C GLU A 501 22.48 -11.01 11.25
N LYS A 502 21.17 -11.25 11.24
CA LYS A 502 20.24 -11.13 12.38
C LYS A 502 19.33 -12.35 12.43
N ASP A 503 18.63 -12.49 13.56
CA ASP A 503 17.66 -13.56 13.82
C ASP A 503 16.46 -13.46 12.86
N ASP A 504 16.51 -14.17 11.73
CA ASP A 504 15.60 -14.02 10.61
C ASP A 504 14.52 -15.10 10.58
N HIS A 505 13.38 -14.78 9.98
CA HIS A 505 12.31 -15.75 9.74
C HIS A 505 12.08 -15.92 8.23
N LEU A 506 12.26 -17.13 7.72
CA LEU A 506 12.09 -17.47 6.31
C LEU A 506 11.00 -18.54 6.18
N TYR A 507 9.98 -18.25 5.36
CA TYR A 507 8.83 -19.13 5.13
C TYR A 507 8.72 -19.47 3.64
N GLY A 508 9.01 -20.70 3.23
CA GLY A 508 8.92 -21.17 1.83
C GLY A 508 7.49 -21.21 1.31
N GLN A 509 6.58 -21.75 2.12
CA GLN A 509 5.16 -22.02 1.84
C GLN A 509 4.93 -23.24 0.98
N GLY A 510 5.03 -23.15 -0.34
CA GLY A 510 4.75 -24.26 -1.24
C GLY A 510 5.71 -24.26 -2.41
N GLY A 511 5.97 -25.41 -3.01
CA GLY A 511 7.02 -25.56 -4.02
C GLY A 511 8.30 -26.16 -3.43
N GLU A 512 9.33 -26.31 -4.25
CA GLU A 512 10.63 -26.84 -3.79
C GLU A 512 11.56 -25.65 -3.47
N ASP A 513 11.60 -25.24 -2.20
CA ASP A 513 12.28 -24.04 -1.77
C ASP A 513 13.72 -24.30 -1.33
N THR A 514 14.55 -23.26 -1.39
CA THR A 514 15.89 -23.27 -0.80
C THR A 514 16.00 -22.18 0.25
N LEU A 515 16.18 -22.57 1.51
CA LEU A 515 16.22 -21.68 2.67
C LEU A 515 17.63 -21.62 3.25
N ASN A 516 18.13 -20.40 3.48
CA ASN A 516 19.45 -20.15 4.05
C ASN A 516 19.41 -18.96 5.02
N GLY A 517 19.36 -19.23 6.32
CA GLY A 517 19.26 -18.21 7.39
C GLY A 517 20.45 -17.24 7.45
N GLN A 518 21.63 -17.68 7.03
CA GLN A 518 22.92 -16.99 7.22
C GLN A 518 23.37 -16.96 8.68
N ALA A 519 23.32 -15.81 9.35
CA ALA A 519 23.90 -15.66 10.69
C ALA A 519 22.88 -15.07 11.66
N GLY A 520 22.88 -15.55 12.91
CA GLY A 520 21.84 -15.21 13.89
C GLY A 520 21.10 -16.46 14.35
N ASP A 521 20.12 -16.27 15.24
CA ASP A 521 19.21 -17.35 15.65
C ASP A 521 18.02 -17.39 14.68
N ASP A 522 18.10 -18.18 13.60
CA ASP A 522 17.12 -18.13 12.51
C ASP A 522 15.95 -19.12 12.69
N TYR A 523 14.79 -18.78 12.12
CA TYR A 523 13.62 -19.65 11.99
C TYR A 523 13.33 -19.92 10.51
N LEU A 524 13.45 -21.18 10.10
CA LEU A 524 13.30 -21.64 8.71
C LEU A 524 12.11 -22.60 8.63
N GLU A 525 11.11 -22.26 7.84
CA GLU A 525 9.92 -23.07 7.60
C GLU A 525 9.79 -23.36 6.10
N GLY A 526 9.94 -24.64 5.71
CA GLY A 526 9.90 -25.08 4.31
C GLY A 526 8.48 -24.97 3.76
N GLY A 527 7.63 -25.91 4.12
CA GLY A 527 6.20 -25.83 3.83
C GLY A 527 5.72 -27.08 3.09
N GLU A 528 4.97 -26.93 2.01
CA GLU A 528 4.61 -28.02 1.11
C GLU A 528 5.62 -28.16 -0.04
N GLY A 529 6.35 -29.26 -0.11
CA GLY A 529 7.23 -29.57 -1.23
C GLY A 529 8.55 -30.16 -0.74
N ASP A 530 9.46 -30.46 -1.66
CA ASP A 530 10.75 -31.05 -1.31
C ASP A 530 11.78 -29.91 -1.12
N ASP A 531 12.03 -29.53 0.14
CA ASP A 531 12.76 -28.32 0.48
C ASP A 531 14.25 -28.55 0.78
N ILE A 532 15.07 -27.53 0.52
CA ILE A 532 16.51 -27.53 0.74
C ILE A 532 16.89 -26.54 1.84
N PHE A 533 17.42 -27.05 2.95
CA PHE A 533 17.93 -26.22 4.05
C PHE A 533 19.46 -26.12 3.97
N GLN A 534 19.98 -24.91 3.80
CA GLN A 534 21.41 -24.61 3.72
C GLN A 534 21.92 -23.97 5.01
N ILE A 535 22.55 -24.79 5.85
CA ILE A 535 22.99 -24.39 7.19
C ILE A 535 24.50 -24.18 7.25
N LYS A 536 24.90 -23.03 7.79
CA LYS A 536 26.27 -22.75 8.20
C LYS A 536 26.30 -22.73 9.72
N PHE A 537 27.18 -23.52 10.34
CA PHE A 537 27.34 -23.48 11.78
C PHE A 537 28.14 -22.23 12.17
N ASP A 538 27.42 -21.17 12.53
CA ASP A 538 27.98 -19.93 13.08
C ASP A 538 27.85 -19.92 14.62
N GLU A 539 27.73 -18.76 15.26
CA GLU A 539 27.50 -18.67 16.72
C GLU A 539 26.00 -18.79 17.11
N GLY A 540 25.08 -18.81 16.14
CA GLY A 540 23.62 -18.77 16.29
C GLY A 540 22.94 -20.13 16.42
N ASN A 541 21.67 -20.12 16.81
CA ASN A 541 20.85 -21.30 17.07
C ASN A 541 19.60 -21.31 16.19
N ASP A 542 19.69 -22.03 15.07
CA ASP A 542 18.63 -22.09 14.08
C ASP A 542 17.55 -23.09 14.47
N THR A 543 16.33 -22.82 14.04
CA THR A 543 15.18 -23.70 14.13
C THR A 543 14.65 -23.99 12.73
N ILE A 544 14.54 -25.27 12.38
CA ILE A 544 13.88 -25.73 11.16
C ILE A 544 12.54 -26.33 11.54
N PHE A 545 11.47 -25.88 10.89
CA PHE A 545 10.14 -26.48 10.96
C PHE A 545 9.73 -26.95 9.56
N ASP A 546 9.77 -28.26 9.36
CA ASP A 546 9.30 -28.87 8.14
C ASP A 546 8.81 -30.29 8.44
N THR A 547 7.58 -30.57 8.04
CA THR A 547 6.87 -31.83 8.33
C THR A 547 6.26 -32.44 7.08
N GLN A 548 6.60 -31.93 5.90
CA GLN A 548 6.06 -32.35 4.63
C GLN A 548 7.20 -32.56 3.63
N GLY A 549 6.91 -33.25 2.52
CA GLY A 549 7.90 -33.49 1.47
C GLY A 549 9.08 -34.39 1.84
N ALA A 550 10.02 -34.50 0.90
CA ALA A 550 11.29 -35.19 1.02
C ALA A 550 12.44 -34.17 0.96
N ASN A 551 12.80 -33.65 2.11
CA ASN A 551 13.70 -32.52 2.28
C ASN A 551 15.17 -32.92 2.27
N ASN A 552 16.03 -31.98 1.88
CA ASN A 552 17.48 -32.13 1.89
C ASN A 552 18.12 -31.13 2.85
N LEU A 553 18.91 -31.64 3.79
CA LEU A 553 19.68 -30.81 4.70
C LEU A 553 21.15 -30.75 4.28
N PHE A 554 21.62 -29.54 3.95
CA PHE A 554 23.00 -29.25 3.64
C PHE A 554 23.67 -28.53 4.80
N ILE A 555 24.75 -29.09 5.33
CA ILE A 555 25.53 -28.48 6.40
C ILE A 555 26.95 -28.16 5.95
N GLU A 556 27.55 -27.12 6.52
CA GLU A 556 28.95 -26.79 6.28
C GLU A 556 29.89 -27.95 6.65
N HIS A 557 30.73 -28.35 5.69
CA HIS A 557 31.66 -29.47 5.85
C HIS A 557 33.13 -29.00 5.89
N GLU A 558 33.79 -29.27 7.02
CA GLU A 558 35.12 -28.74 7.40
C GLU A 558 36.23 -29.10 6.42
N LEU A 559 36.20 -30.29 5.82
CA LEU A 559 37.27 -30.77 4.93
C LEU A 559 37.14 -30.23 3.49
N SER A 560 35.97 -29.70 3.13
CA SER A 560 35.68 -29.18 1.78
C SER A 560 35.48 -27.67 1.73
N GLY A 561 35.30 -27.00 2.88
CA GLY A 561 35.05 -25.55 2.94
C GLY A 561 33.73 -25.13 2.28
N GLY A 562 32.79 -26.07 2.10
CA GLY A 562 31.53 -25.86 1.42
C GLY A 562 30.42 -26.72 2.01
N LEU A 563 29.17 -26.43 1.63
CA LEU A 563 27.99 -27.16 2.07
C LEU A 563 27.96 -28.58 1.51
N LYS A 564 27.56 -29.54 2.34
CA LYS A 564 27.41 -30.95 1.96
C LYS A 564 26.09 -31.49 2.49
N GLU A 565 25.38 -32.18 1.62
CA GLU A 565 24.14 -32.87 1.96
C GLU A 565 24.37 -33.99 2.98
N ILE A 566 23.49 -34.07 3.97
CA ILE A 566 23.43 -35.19 4.89
C ILE A 566 22.60 -36.29 4.26
N THR A 567 23.23 -37.44 4.02
CA THR A 567 22.58 -38.61 3.43
C THR A 567 22.97 -39.89 4.17
N GLY A 568 22.13 -40.93 4.06
CA GLY A 568 22.46 -42.29 4.51
C GLY A 568 22.12 -42.58 5.98
N GLU A 569 22.93 -43.43 6.62
CA GLU A 569 22.69 -43.88 8.01
C GLU A 569 23.56 -43.05 9.00
N LEU A 570 22.91 -42.43 9.99
CA LEU A 570 23.56 -41.86 11.17
C LEU A 570 23.54 -42.91 12.29
N LYS A 571 24.71 -43.27 12.80
CA LYS A 571 24.85 -44.35 13.80
C LYS A 571 24.95 -43.81 15.21
N ALA A 572 24.35 -44.52 16.16
CA ALA A 572 24.38 -44.15 17.57
C ALA A 572 25.82 -43.97 18.09
N TYR A 573 26.04 -42.89 18.83
CA TYR A 573 27.33 -42.44 19.38
C TYR A 573 27.10 -41.89 20.79
N GLU A 574 27.78 -42.44 21.81
CA GLU A 574 27.75 -41.97 23.20
C GLU A 574 26.33 -41.75 23.81
N GLY A 575 25.75 -42.82 24.35
CA GLY A 575 24.43 -42.80 24.99
C GLY A 575 23.31 -43.27 24.07
N ASN A 576 22.10 -43.40 24.63
CA ASN A 576 20.90 -43.53 23.80
C ASN A 576 20.56 -42.12 23.31
N ASP A 577 20.15 -41.97 22.05
CA ASP A 577 19.65 -40.73 21.43
C ASP A 577 20.71 -39.76 20.84
N SER A 578 21.99 -40.10 20.83
CA SER A 578 23.04 -39.34 20.14
C SER A 578 23.57 -40.13 18.94
N TYR A 579 23.83 -39.49 17.80
CA TYR A 579 24.22 -40.11 16.54
C TYR A 579 25.33 -39.32 15.82
N ARG A 580 26.09 -40.01 14.95
CA ARG A 580 27.11 -39.42 14.06
C ARG A 580 27.12 -40.10 12.69
N GLN A 581 27.54 -39.35 11.66
CA GLN A 581 27.83 -39.92 10.35
C GLN A 581 29.20 -40.58 10.36
N LEU A 582 29.29 -41.84 9.90
CA LEU A 582 30.54 -42.60 9.85
C LEU A 582 30.95 -42.94 8.41
N ASP A 583 32.27 -42.99 8.16
CA ASP A 583 32.84 -43.50 6.92
C ASP A 583 32.74 -45.04 6.84
N ASN A 584 33.17 -45.61 5.71
CA ASN A 584 33.21 -47.07 5.51
C ASN A 584 34.11 -47.83 6.51
N ASN A 585 35.01 -47.11 7.20
CA ASN A 585 35.91 -47.68 8.20
C ASN A 585 35.37 -47.52 9.63
N GLY A 586 34.19 -46.90 9.80
CA GLY A 586 33.58 -46.64 11.10
C GLY A 586 34.12 -45.40 11.82
N ASN A 587 34.87 -44.53 11.14
CA ASN A 587 35.34 -43.26 11.71
C ASN A 587 34.32 -42.15 11.48
N PRO A 588 34.15 -41.20 12.42
CA PRO A 588 33.32 -40.01 12.18
C PRO A 588 33.77 -39.27 10.91
N VAL A 589 32.80 -38.92 10.06
CA VAL A 589 33.04 -38.13 8.83
C VAL A 589 33.34 -36.68 9.17
N ASN A 590 32.75 -36.17 10.27
CA ASN A 590 32.93 -34.83 10.80
C ASN A 590 32.71 -34.82 12.33
N ASP A 591 32.89 -33.65 12.94
CA ASP A 591 32.68 -33.44 14.37
C ASP A 591 31.21 -33.14 14.76
N THR A 592 30.30 -33.13 13.78
CA THR A 592 28.86 -32.89 14.00
C THR A 592 28.22 -34.02 14.78
N VAL A 593 27.39 -33.67 15.76
CA VAL A 593 26.61 -34.59 16.59
C VAL A 593 25.13 -34.31 16.40
N TYR A 594 24.35 -35.38 16.27
CA TYR A 594 22.90 -35.33 16.10
C TYR A 594 22.25 -35.93 17.34
N ILE A 595 21.44 -35.16 18.05
CA ILE A 595 20.87 -35.53 19.35
C ILE A 595 19.36 -35.52 19.20
N LYS A 596 18.73 -36.69 19.34
CA LYS A 596 17.27 -36.80 19.38
C LYS A 596 16.78 -36.40 20.76
N SER A 597 15.92 -35.39 20.84
CA SER A 597 15.39 -34.86 22.10
C SER A 597 13.86 -34.81 22.02
N GLY A 598 13.21 -35.87 22.48
CA GLY A 598 11.77 -36.05 22.26
C GLY A 598 11.48 -36.30 20.78
N ASP A 599 10.61 -35.47 20.20
CA ASP A 599 10.29 -35.50 18.78
C ASP A 599 11.22 -34.62 17.94
N ASP A 600 12.10 -33.82 18.57
CA ASP A 600 13.01 -32.91 17.86
C ASP A 600 14.38 -33.57 17.59
N LEU A 601 15.08 -33.11 16.56
CA LEU A 601 16.48 -33.43 16.30
C LEU A 601 17.35 -32.18 16.46
N ILE A 602 18.31 -32.22 17.38
CA ILE A 602 19.25 -31.15 17.64
C ILE A 602 20.60 -31.52 17.00
N ILE A 603 21.08 -30.68 16.10
CA ILE A 603 22.35 -30.85 15.40
C ILE A 603 23.33 -29.84 15.98
N THR A 604 24.50 -30.30 16.42
CA THR A 604 25.50 -29.45 17.05
C THR A 604 26.90 -29.72 16.49
N LYS A 605 27.71 -28.68 16.42
CA LYS A 605 29.12 -28.74 16.03
C LYS A 605 29.98 -28.15 17.17
N PRO A 606 31.07 -28.82 17.59
CA PRO A 606 31.95 -28.27 18.62
C PRO A 606 32.49 -26.88 18.25
N GLY A 607 32.19 -25.88 19.08
CA GLY A 607 32.63 -24.50 18.87
C GLY A 607 31.76 -23.69 17.91
N GLY A 608 30.68 -24.26 17.38
CA GLY A 608 29.61 -23.55 16.69
C GLY A 608 28.29 -23.64 17.45
N GLY A 609 27.25 -23.03 16.90
CA GLY A 609 25.89 -23.03 17.40
C GLY A 609 25.14 -24.34 17.12
N THR A 610 23.81 -24.29 17.21
CA THR A 610 22.95 -25.47 17.11
C THR A 610 21.85 -25.30 16.07
N VAL A 611 21.42 -26.39 15.44
CA VAL A 611 20.23 -26.40 14.58
C VAL A 611 19.22 -27.38 15.14
N THR A 612 18.02 -26.92 15.42
CA THR A 612 16.92 -27.75 15.93
C THR A 612 15.89 -27.97 14.85
N ILE A 613 15.75 -29.21 14.38
CA ILE A 613 14.65 -29.63 13.53
C ILE A 613 13.48 -30.03 14.42
N LYS A 614 12.39 -29.28 14.34
CA LYS A 614 11.17 -29.51 15.12
C LYS A 614 10.36 -30.66 14.56
N ASN A 615 9.81 -31.50 15.44
CA ASN A 615 8.97 -32.66 15.07
C ASN A 615 9.62 -33.54 14.00
N PHE A 616 10.93 -33.79 14.16
CA PHE A 616 11.76 -34.49 13.20
C PHE A 616 11.26 -35.91 12.91
N VAL A 617 11.04 -36.17 11.61
CA VAL A 617 10.78 -37.50 11.07
C VAL A 617 11.88 -37.85 10.08
N ALA A 618 12.61 -38.94 10.34
CA ALA A 618 13.79 -39.29 9.55
C ALA A 618 13.48 -39.57 8.06
N SER A 619 12.30 -40.10 7.73
CA SER A 619 11.90 -40.31 6.34
C SER A 619 11.88 -39.03 5.51
N ASP A 620 11.71 -37.88 6.16
CA ASP A 620 11.43 -36.61 5.51
C ASP A 620 12.73 -35.86 5.20
N PHE A 621 13.91 -36.34 5.64
CA PHE A 621 15.20 -35.66 5.45
C PHE A 621 16.26 -36.50 4.70
N GLY A 622 15.87 -37.58 4.02
CA GLY A 622 16.80 -38.37 3.20
C GLY A 622 17.90 -39.14 3.96
N PHE A 623 17.86 -39.15 5.31
CA PHE A 623 18.78 -39.91 6.17
C PHE A 623 18.03 -40.67 7.27
N SER A 624 18.69 -41.62 7.92
CA SER A 624 18.08 -42.48 8.94
C SER A 624 18.90 -42.54 10.22
N LEU A 625 18.23 -42.63 11.37
CA LEU A 625 18.86 -42.85 12.67
C LEU A 625 18.92 -44.35 12.97
N LYS A 626 20.11 -44.85 13.27
CA LYS A 626 20.35 -46.27 13.55
C LYS A 626 20.86 -46.49 14.96
N ASP A 627 19.96 -47.01 15.79
CA ASP A 627 20.26 -47.52 17.11
C ASP A 627 20.96 -48.86 16.96
N ASP A 628 22.30 -48.89 16.97
CA ASP A 628 23.05 -50.14 16.92
C ASP A 628 22.84 -50.94 18.23
N LEU A 629 21.77 -51.74 18.29
CA LEU A 629 21.62 -52.83 19.27
C LEU A 629 22.41 -54.06 18.80
N ALA A 630 23.74 -53.98 18.83
CA ALA A 630 24.57 -55.18 18.90
C ALA A 630 25.89 -54.88 19.63
N PRO A 631 26.17 -55.51 20.79
CA PRO A 631 27.53 -55.53 21.30
C PRO A 631 28.41 -56.27 20.28
N PRO A 632 29.67 -55.85 20.08
CA PRO A 632 30.55 -56.51 19.13
C PRO A 632 30.69 -57.99 19.52
N GLU A 633 30.31 -58.90 18.62
CA GLU A 633 30.72 -60.30 18.71
C GLU A 633 32.25 -60.33 18.65
N ILE A 634 32.89 -60.52 19.80
CA ILE A 634 34.29 -60.90 19.84
C ILE A 634 34.37 -62.32 19.26
N GLN A 635 34.70 -62.41 17.97
CA GLN A 635 35.14 -63.65 17.34
C GLN A 635 36.49 -64.03 17.95
N LEU A 636 36.46 -64.88 18.99
CA LEU A 636 37.65 -65.51 19.58
C LEU A 636 38.27 -66.46 18.54
N ASN A 637 39.18 -65.93 17.73
CA ASN A 637 40.03 -66.74 16.87
C ASN A 637 41.00 -67.58 17.73
N SER A 638 40.64 -68.85 17.89
CA SER A 638 41.49 -70.02 18.11
C SER A 638 42.69 -69.84 19.07
N ALA A 639 42.50 -70.32 20.30
CA ALA A 639 43.56 -70.54 21.27
C ALA A 639 44.73 -71.35 20.68
N VAL A 640 45.89 -70.70 20.51
CA VAL A 640 47.17 -71.38 20.35
C VAL A 640 47.69 -71.71 21.75
N ILE A 641 47.63 -72.99 22.11
CA ILE A 641 48.30 -73.54 23.29
C ILE A 641 49.81 -73.52 23.01
N VAL A 642 50.58 -72.81 23.83
CA VAL A 642 52.04 -72.97 23.92
C VAL A 642 52.40 -73.31 25.36
N PRO A 643 53.14 -74.40 25.63
CA PRO A 643 53.40 -74.88 26.98
C PRO A 643 54.50 -74.09 27.70
N THR A 644 54.40 -74.07 29.02
CA THR A 644 55.30 -73.45 30.00
C THR A 644 56.69 -74.09 30.05
N SER A 645 57.77 -73.27 30.07
CA SER A 645 58.88 -73.36 31.05
C SER A 645 60.02 -72.33 30.82
N ILE A 646 60.32 -71.52 31.85
CA ILE A 646 61.68 -71.17 32.41
C ILE A 646 62.63 -70.31 31.51
N VAL A 647 63.35 -69.24 31.89
CA VAL A 647 63.72 -68.52 33.15
C VAL A 647 64.50 -67.23 32.77
N ASP A 648 64.40 -66.18 33.64
CA ASP A 648 65.27 -64.98 33.87
C ASP A 648 65.61 -64.00 32.70
N LEU A 649 65.77 -62.67 32.84
CA LEU A 649 66.36 -61.82 33.91
C LEU A 649 65.84 -60.34 33.80
N LEU A 650 65.71 -59.70 34.97
CA LEU A 650 66.03 -58.29 35.34
C LEU A 650 65.13 -57.08 34.97
N TYR A 651 64.24 -56.70 35.92
CA TYR A 651 64.07 -55.42 36.66
C TYR A 651 64.95 -54.16 36.35
N PRO A 652 64.62 -52.92 36.83
CA PRO A 652 63.39 -52.10 36.65
C PRO A 652 63.61 -50.54 36.68
N SER A 653 62.49 -49.79 36.71
CA SER A 653 62.19 -48.60 37.55
C SER A 653 62.59 -47.17 37.14
N GLY A 654 61.64 -46.26 37.34
CA GLY A 654 61.85 -44.80 37.38
C GLY A 654 60.56 -43.98 37.39
N TRP A 655 59.76 -44.05 38.45
CA TRP A 655 58.70 -43.08 38.77
C TRP A 655 59.32 -41.77 39.26
N PHE A 656 58.74 -40.61 38.94
CA PHE A 656 58.60 -39.48 39.88
C PHE A 656 57.51 -38.50 39.39
N ASN A 657 56.57 -38.23 40.29
CA ASN A 657 55.59 -37.15 40.28
C ASN A 657 56.00 -36.17 41.39
N LEU A 658 55.86 -34.85 41.21
CA LEU A 658 55.83 -33.86 42.30
C LEU A 658 55.29 -32.50 41.79
N ASP A 659 54.23 -32.06 42.45
CA ASP A 659 53.55 -30.76 42.32
C ASP A 659 54.37 -29.54 42.82
N ASP A 660 53.98 -28.38 42.28
CA ASP A 660 54.24 -26.93 42.50
C ASP A 660 54.77 -26.43 43.89
N PRO A 661 55.54 -25.31 44.01
CA PRO A 661 55.01 -23.93 43.94
C PRO A 661 55.90 -22.86 43.21
N SER A 662 55.25 -21.91 42.53
CA SER A 662 55.77 -20.59 42.04
C SER A 662 56.56 -19.76 43.11
N PRO A 663 57.36 -18.67 42.81
CA PRO A 663 57.09 -17.60 41.83
C PRO A 663 58.30 -16.85 41.16
N ALA A 664 57.95 -15.99 40.20
CA ALA A 664 58.59 -14.72 39.82
C ALA A 664 60.03 -14.67 39.20
N SER A 665 60.04 -14.19 37.96
CA SER A 665 60.90 -13.13 37.40
C SER A 665 62.34 -13.41 36.91
N THR A 666 62.49 -13.07 35.61
CA THR A 666 63.59 -12.32 34.94
C THR A 666 64.80 -13.02 34.30
N LEU A 667 64.83 -12.85 32.97
CA LEU A 667 65.96 -12.53 32.05
C LEU A 667 66.93 -13.70 31.72
N GLN A 668 67.36 -13.96 30.48
CA GLN A 668 67.64 -13.01 29.40
C GLN A 668 67.91 -13.71 28.03
N ASN A 669 67.39 -13.08 26.96
CA ASN A 669 67.89 -12.94 25.58
C ASN A 669 68.10 -14.14 24.64
N HIS A 670 67.56 -14.01 23.41
CA HIS A 670 68.35 -13.70 22.21
C HIS A 670 67.49 -12.99 21.11
N PHE A 671 67.83 -11.71 20.82
CA PHE A 671 67.76 -10.90 19.58
C PHE A 671 66.42 -10.70 18.80
N LEU A 672 65.80 -9.49 18.76
CA LEU A 672 66.06 -8.27 17.91
C LEU A 672 65.62 -8.46 16.44
N SER A 673 64.87 -7.58 15.74
CA SER A 673 64.49 -6.13 15.85
C SER A 673 63.42 -5.87 14.76
N GLY A 674 62.49 -4.90 14.74
CA GLY A 674 62.24 -3.59 15.37
C GLY A 674 61.40 -2.75 14.35
N TYR A 675 60.82 -1.57 14.57
CA TYR A 675 60.40 -0.75 15.72
C TYR A 675 59.58 0.44 15.15
N TYR A 676 58.68 1.04 15.95
CA TYR A 676 57.85 2.23 15.66
C TYR A 676 58.46 3.55 16.18
N ARG A 677 57.91 4.70 15.72
CA ARG A 677 57.93 6.14 16.21
C ARG A 677 58.78 7.11 15.36
N HIS A 678 58.45 8.40 15.14
CA HIS A 678 57.76 9.43 15.97
C HIS A 678 57.43 10.72 15.16
N TYR A 679 56.62 11.61 15.73
CA TYR A 679 56.21 12.97 15.26
C TYR A 679 57.31 14.05 15.34
N ARG A 680 57.30 15.06 14.45
CA ARG A 680 57.54 16.50 14.74
C ARG A 680 57.16 17.44 13.58
N GLU A 681 56.66 18.62 13.98
CA GLU A 681 56.15 19.75 13.18
C GLU A 681 57.22 20.52 12.37
N THR A 682 56.83 21.17 11.26
CA THR A 682 57.21 22.58 10.99
C THR A 682 56.25 23.26 9.99
N LYS A 683 55.83 24.49 10.29
CA LYS A 683 55.06 25.42 9.45
C LYS A 683 55.89 25.96 8.28
N TYR A 684 55.25 26.18 7.11
CA TYR A 684 55.52 27.34 6.23
C TYR A 684 54.28 27.69 5.40
N ASN A 685 53.91 28.98 5.41
CA ASN A 685 52.90 29.61 4.57
C ASN A 685 53.30 29.54 3.09
N GLN A 686 52.35 29.23 2.20
CA GLN A 686 52.25 29.91 0.90
C GLN A 686 50.81 29.88 0.39
N GLN A 687 50.22 31.07 0.37
CA GLN A 687 49.05 31.41 -0.43
C GLN A 687 49.57 31.67 -1.84
N LEU A 688 49.19 30.85 -2.82
CA LEU A 688 49.33 31.15 -4.24
C LEU A 688 48.07 30.68 -4.96
N SER A 689 47.27 31.67 -5.36
CA SER A 689 46.26 31.56 -6.41
C SER A 689 46.93 31.18 -7.73
N THR A 690 46.34 30.27 -8.48
CA THR A 690 46.25 30.38 -9.95
C THR A 690 45.14 29.47 -10.45
N SER A 691 44.19 30.09 -11.15
CA SER A 691 43.29 29.49 -12.14
C SER A 691 43.98 28.41 -12.96
N HIS A 692 43.34 27.25 -13.12
CA HIS A 692 43.53 26.39 -14.28
C HIS A 692 42.15 25.91 -14.73
N ASP A 693 41.77 26.38 -15.92
CA ASP A 693 40.63 25.88 -16.69
C ASP A 693 40.84 24.38 -16.94
N PHE A 694 39.92 23.54 -16.47
CA PHE A 694 39.81 22.17 -16.98
C PHE A 694 38.90 22.19 -18.20
N LEU A 695 39.51 22.04 -19.36
CA LEU A 695 38.87 21.75 -20.64
C LEU A 695 38.23 20.35 -20.60
N ASN A 696 37.04 20.25 -21.19
CA ASN A 696 36.32 19.02 -21.51
C ASN A 696 37.24 17.89 -21.97
N THR A 697 37.25 16.76 -21.26
CA THR A 697 37.79 15.49 -21.74
C THR A 697 36.70 14.42 -21.68
N SER A 698 36.34 13.88 -22.84
CA SER A 698 35.49 12.70 -23.02
C SER A 698 36.33 11.43 -22.91
N TYR A 699 35.77 10.36 -22.32
CA TYR A 699 36.37 9.03 -22.27
C TYR A 699 35.74 8.14 -23.35
N ASP A 700 36.56 7.43 -24.14
CA ASP A 700 36.10 6.40 -25.08
C ASP A 700 36.26 5.01 -24.44
N VAL A 701 35.16 4.25 -24.36
CA VAL A 701 35.15 2.84 -23.91
C VAL A 701 34.76 1.97 -25.11
N SER A 702 35.46 0.86 -25.32
CA SER A 702 35.16 -0.14 -26.36
C SER A 702 35.00 -1.52 -25.75
N LEU A 703 33.95 -2.23 -26.15
CA LEU A 703 33.64 -3.61 -25.77
C LEU A 703 33.81 -4.54 -26.98
N ASP A 704 34.50 -5.67 -26.78
CA ASP A 704 34.66 -6.73 -27.79
C ASP A 704 34.10 -8.04 -27.23
N VAL A 705 33.02 -8.55 -27.82
CA VAL A 705 32.30 -9.75 -27.35
C VAL A 705 32.72 -10.93 -28.21
N SER A 706 33.75 -11.67 -27.77
CA SER A 706 34.15 -12.94 -28.40
C SER A 706 33.71 -14.13 -27.55
N ALA A 707 33.52 -15.29 -28.19
CA ALA A 707 32.85 -16.50 -27.67
C ALA A 707 33.55 -17.22 -26.48
N ALA A 708 34.32 -16.52 -25.66
CA ALA A 708 34.87 -17.01 -24.41
C ALA A 708 34.58 -15.96 -23.31
N ASN A 709 34.08 -16.42 -22.16
CA ASN A 709 33.62 -15.64 -21.00
C ASN A 709 34.68 -14.68 -20.37
N SER A 710 35.18 -13.68 -21.09
CA SER A 710 36.10 -12.66 -20.59
C SER A 710 35.83 -11.29 -21.20
N ILE A 711 35.64 -10.28 -20.36
CA ILE A 711 35.58 -8.85 -20.73
C ILE A 711 37.01 -8.28 -20.64
N GLU A 712 37.56 -7.75 -21.73
CA GLU A 712 38.80 -6.94 -21.69
C GLU A 712 38.45 -5.45 -21.78
N LEU A 713 38.81 -4.69 -20.74
CA LEU A 713 38.75 -3.21 -20.73
C LEU A 713 40.14 -2.66 -21.08
N SER A 714 40.27 -1.98 -22.22
CA SER A 714 41.51 -1.28 -22.58
C SER A 714 41.30 0.25 -22.58
N ALA A 715 42.03 0.97 -21.73
CA ALA A 715 42.12 2.43 -21.80
C ALA A 715 43.19 2.84 -22.83
N ILE A 716 42.86 3.76 -23.75
CA ILE A 716 43.87 4.45 -24.57
C ILE A 716 44.43 5.58 -23.71
N ASP A 717 45.58 5.31 -23.07
CA ASP A 717 46.32 6.27 -22.26
C ASP A 717 46.86 7.42 -23.14
N ASN A 718 46.30 8.61 -22.97
CA ASN A 718 46.94 9.84 -23.42
C ASN A 718 46.92 10.87 -22.29
N ALA A 719 48.08 10.93 -21.61
CA ALA A 719 48.56 11.98 -20.71
C ALA A 719 48.09 11.89 -19.24
N PHE A 720 48.76 11.07 -18.43
CA PHE A 720 49.83 11.48 -17.50
C PHE A 720 50.23 10.26 -16.65
N GLY A 721 51.51 9.90 -16.70
CA GLY A 721 52.00 8.62 -16.20
C GLY A 721 51.80 8.36 -14.70
N GLY A 722 51.37 7.14 -14.40
CA GLY A 722 51.88 6.30 -13.31
C GLY A 722 51.13 6.37 -11.99
N TYR A 723 49.98 5.68 -11.87
CA TYR A 723 49.45 5.11 -10.62
C TYR A 723 48.53 3.91 -10.94
N ASP A 724 48.67 2.81 -10.18
CA ASP A 724 47.84 1.60 -10.24
C ASP A 724 46.37 1.92 -9.94
N SER A 725 45.47 1.54 -10.86
CA SER A 725 44.02 1.47 -10.65
C SER A 725 43.58 0.03 -10.84
N GLY A 726 43.20 -0.65 -9.76
CA GLY A 726 42.54 -1.96 -9.83
C GLY A 726 41.09 -1.79 -10.28
N PHE A 727 40.67 -2.58 -11.27
CA PHE A 727 39.26 -2.73 -11.68
C PHE A 727 38.69 -3.96 -10.97
N GLU A 728 37.54 -3.86 -10.31
CA GLU A 728 36.76 -5.02 -9.86
C GLU A 728 35.58 -5.24 -10.81
N SER A 729 35.39 -6.49 -11.27
CA SER A 729 34.29 -6.87 -12.16
C SER A 729 33.00 -7.13 -11.35
N GLY A 730 31.93 -6.39 -11.65
CA GLY A 730 30.59 -6.62 -11.12
C GLY A 730 29.90 -7.86 -11.71
N ALA A 731 28.95 -8.42 -10.95
CA ALA A 731 28.28 -9.70 -11.20
C ALA A 731 27.35 -9.70 -12.44
N LEU A 732 27.27 -10.86 -13.09
CA LEU A 732 26.24 -11.21 -14.08
C LEU A 732 24.88 -11.36 -13.38
N VAL A 733 23.84 -10.70 -13.88
CA VAL A 733 22.44 -10.97 -13.50
C VAL A 733 21.75 -11.55 -14.73
N ASP A 734 21.56 -12.87 -14.77
CA ASP A 734 20.72 -13.52 -15.78
C ASP A 734 19.25 -13.42 -15.33
N ASN A 735 18.50 -12.49 -15.93
CA ASN A 735 17.04 -12.58 -15.93
C ASN A 735 16.62 -13.49 -17.09
N LEU A 736 16.30 -14.74 -16.79
CA LEU A 736 15.75 -15.69 -17.77
C LEU A 736 14.28 -15.32 -18.07
N ILE A 737 14.06 -14.49 -19.08
CA ILE A 737 12.85 -14.51 -19.90
C ILE A 737 13.31 -14.80 -21.32
N GLY A 738 12.72 -15.83 -21.95
CA GLY A 738 13.22 -16.38 -23.21
C GLY A 738 13.22 -15.42 -24.40
N ASP A 739 14.33 -14.74 -24.62
CA ASP A 739 14.82 -14.21 -25.90
C ASP A 739 16.36 -14.07 -25.83
N ASP A 740 17.08 -14.23 -26.94
CA ASP A 740 18.56 -14.33 -27.05
C ASP A 740 19.31 -12.99 -26.74
N SER A 741 18.81 -12.14 -25.85
CA SER A 741 19.38 -10.82 -25.51
C SER A 741 19.85 -10.73 -24.05
N ARG A 742 21.09 -10.26 -23.83
CA ARG A 742 21.69 -10.05 -22.50
C ARG A 742 21.81 -8.56 -22.18
N ASN A 743 21.43 -8.16 -20.96
CA ASN A 743 21.60 -6.81 -20.42
C ASN A 743 22.87 -6.74 -19.56
N TYR A 744 23.66 -5.67 -19.67
CA TYR A 744 24.89 -5.47 -18.90
C TYR A 744 24.81 -4.19 -18.06
N PHE A 745 25.17 -4.28 -16.78
CA PHE A 745 25.29 -3.14 -15.87
C PHE A 745 26.75 -2.96 -15.44
N PHE A 746 27.24 -1.72 -15.43
CA PHE A 746 28.63 -1.41 -15.04
C PHE A 746 28.63 -0.45 -13.84
N SER A 747 29.44 -0.77 -12.83
CA SER A 747 29.74 0.10 -11.69
C SER A 747 31.25 0.34 -11.64
N MET A 748 31.68 1.59 -11.47
CA MET A 748 33.08 1.96 -11.24
C MET A 748 33.22 2.61 -9.87
N SER A 749 34.08 2.07 -9.01
CA SER A 749 34.53 2.74 -7.79
C SER A 749 36.04 2.96 -7.84
N GLY A 750 36.47 4.18 -7.52
CA GLY A 750 37.88 4.58 -7.52
C GLY A 750 38.29 5.03 -6.13
N ASP A 751 39.40 4.49 -5.62
CA ASP A 751 39.80 4.64 -4.23
C ASP A 751 40.77 5.83 -4.05
N ARG A 752 40.26 7.01 -3.64
CA ARG A 752 41.07 8.03 -2.95
C ARG A 752 40.25 8.82 -1.93
N LYS A 753 40.85 8.97 -0.74
CA LYS A 753 40.45 9.86 0.35
C LYS A 753 39.97 11.23 -0.13
N GLY A 754 38.67 11.47 -0.04
CA GLY A 754 38.09 12.81 0.12
C GLY A 754 36.99 13.21 -0.85
N ASP A 755 36.89 12.61 -2.03
CA ASP A 755 35.81 12.89 -2.99
C ASP A 755 35.42 11.56 -3.67
N ALA A 756 34.21 11.06 -3.39
CA ALA A 756 33.62 9.95 -4.13
C ALA A 756 32.84 10.52 -5.32
N PHE A 757 33.17 10.09 -6.54
CA PHE A 757 32.34 10.34 -7.71
C PHE A 757 31.56 9.06 -8.00
N ILE A 758 30.24 9.09 -7.80
CA ILE A 758 29.33 8.02 -8.21
C ILE A 758 28.80 8.42 -9.58
N PHE A 759 29.04 7.57 -10.58
CA PHE A 759 28.37 7.64 -11.87
C PHE A 759 27.29 6.57 -11.88
N ASP A 760 26.02 6.98 -11.88
CA ASP A 760 24.91 6.06 -12.14
C ASP A 760 24.63 6.09 -13.66
N LEU A 761 25.08 5.06 -14.37
CA LEU A 761 24.82 4.87 -15.78
C LEU A 761 23.72 3.81 -15.93
N LYS A 762 22.46 4.25 -15.94
CA LYS A 762 21.34 3.45 -16.44
C LYS A 762 21.19 3.64 -17.95
N GLU A 763 22.13 3.13 -18.73
CA GLU A 763 21.91 2.94 -20.17
C GLU A 763 21.84 1.44 -20.48
N SER A 764 20.65 0.97 -20.82
CA SER A 764 20.44 -0.37 -21.37
C SER A 764 20.90 -0.40 -22.83
N HIS A 765 21.92 -1.21 -23.14
CA HIS A 765 22.33 -1.47 -24.52
C HIS A 765 22.01 -2.91 -24.92
N HIS A 766 21.26 -3.08 -26.01
CA HIS A 766 21.07 -4.38 -26.66
C HIS A 766 22.20 -4.61 -27.65
N ALA A 767 23.06 -5.62 -27.40
CA ALA A 767 24.13 -6.02 -28.32
C ALA A 767 23.95 -7.47 -28.78
N LYS A 768 24.13 -7.74 -30.08
CA LYS A 768 24.20 -9.12 -30.58
C LYS A 768 25.63 -9.64 -30.54
N GLU A 769 25.79 -10.97 -30.48
CA GLU A 769 27.11 -11.62 -30.47
C GLU A 769 27.95 -11.17 -31.70
N GLY A 770 29.08 -10.49 -31.44
CA GLY A 770 29.99 -9.97 -32.47
C GLY A 770 29.86 -8.47 -32.85
N GLU A 771 29.07 -7.66 -32.13
CA GLU A 771 29.02 -6.19 -32.31
C GLU A 771 29.94 -5.43 -31.33
N SER A 772 30.54 -4.32 -31.80
CA SER A 772 31.28 -3.36 -30.96
C SER A 772 30.45 -2.09 -30.74
N ILE A 773 30.33 -1.64 -29.49
CA ILE A 773 29.60 -0.43 -29.08
C ILE A 773 30.58 0.60 -28.47
N SER A 774 30.37 1.88 -28.78
CA SER A 774 31.12 3.03 -28.24
C SER A 774 30.14 4.12 -27.77
N THR A 775 30.33 4.63 -26.55
CA THR A 775 29.52 5.74 -25.97
C THR A 775 30.42 6.79 -25.30
N GLN A 776 29.95 8.04 -25.22
CA GLN A 776 30.67 9.18 -24.60
C GLN A 776 30.02 9.59 -23.28
N LEU A 777 30.83 9.76 -22.22
CA LEU A 777 30.37 10.17 -20.89
C LEU A 777 30.45 11.69 -20.67
N PRO A 778 29.47 12.32 -19.98
CA PRO A 778 29.51 13.74 -19.61
C PRO A 778 30.41 14.05 -18.40
N ALA A 779 30.85 15.31 -18.28
CA ALA A 779 31.78 15.77 -17.23
C ALA A 779 31.11 15.99 -15.85
N PRO A 780 31.83 15.77 -14.73
CA PRO A 780 31.27 15.81 -13.37
C PRO A 780 30.99 17.23 -12.83
N TYR A 781 29.96 17.38 -11.99
CA TYR A 781 29.61 18.63 -11.24
C TYR A 781 29.97 18.52 -9.75
N ARG A 782 30.41 19.63 -9.12
CA ARG A 782 30.60 19.78 -7.66
C ARG A 782 29.47 20.60 -7.03
N SER A 783 28.92 20.15 -5.90
CA SER A 783 27.95 20.92 -5.09
C SER A 783 28.63 21.85 -4.09
N GLU A 784 28.66 23.15 -4.37
CA GLU A 784 28.91 24.20 -3.38
C GLU A 784 27.65 25.06 -3.22
N ARG A 785 26.91 24.91 -2.11
CA ARG A 785 26.20 25.99 -1.38
C ARG A 785 25.35 25.45 -0.21
N ALA A 786 26.01 25.26 0.92
CA ALA A 786 25.38 25.42 2.23
C ALA A 786 25.84 26.77 2.80
N GLN A 787 25.00 27.81 2.64
CA GLN A 787 24.95 29.09 3.38
C GLN A 787 24.33 30.18 2.50
N GLN A 788 23.01 30.35 2.57
CA GLN A 788 22.39 31.67 2.69
C GLN A 788 20.92 31.51 3.07
N GLU A 789 20.64 31.89 4.31
CA GLU A 789 19.31 32.09 4.87
C GLU A 789 18.52 33.15 4.09
N GLY A 790 17.21 32.97 4.03
CA GLY A 790 16.26 34.07 4.16
C GLY A 790 15.37 34.37 2.95
N ARG A 791 14.07 34.09 3.18
CA ARG A 791 12.89 34.91 2.85
C ARG A 791 11.96 34.46 1.72
N ILE A 792 10.71 34.30 2.18
CA ILE A 792 9.42 34.64 1.57
C ILE A 792 8.88 33.63 0.55
N PHE A 793 7.96 32.81 1.04
CA PHE A 793 6.87 32.20 0.29
C PHE A 793 5.98 33.30 -0.32
N SER A 794 5.64 33.13 -1.59
CA SER A 794 4.45 33.71 -2.22
C SER A 794 3.59 32.57 -2.71
#